data_AF-A0A4V0ZZC6-F1
#
_entry.id   AF-A0A4V0ZZC6-F1
#
_cell.length_a   1.000
_cell.length_b   1.000
_cell.length_c   1.000
_cell.angle_alpha   90.00
_cell.angle_beta   90.00
_cell.angle_gamma   90.00
#
_symmetry.space_group_name_H-M   'P 1'
#
loop_
_entity.id
_entity.type
_entity.pdbx_description
1 polymer ?
#
loop_
_entity_poly.entity_id
_entity_poly.type
_entity_poly.pdbx_seq_one_letter_code
_entity_poly.pdbx_strand_id
1 'polypeptide(L)'
;MDLRVPRLLKRPRRAAAALGAAVLLAATGTWTATASDTPGPHRTDRVLTMADGTRVDTSYFTSPGGGRRPAVLLAHGFGGSKDDLRAQAEDLAGHGYAVLTWSARGFGHSTGRIGLNDPAHEVTDVSRLIDWLARRPEVRLDKPGDPRVGIAGGSYGGAISLLAAGHDPRVDAIAPAVTYWDLSDALFPNGVFKRLWTGVFFNSGGGCAQFEPALCAMYQRVAQSGVPDADARALLEKRSPAAVADRIKVPTLLFQGQTDSLFTLAQSDAAERAIRANGAPVKVDWIAGGHDGGDLETGRVQGRVRDWFDHYLKGTSAGTGPAFRITRTGGVDSTDGSTRSRGATADTYPGLRGDPRTIPLTGREQRVANPAGASPPAVSALPGLGGGGLAQLSALGTGVSLDFPGQYAKFDAPPQRTALRVTGTPTARVHVKSTSADAVLFAKLYDVGPGGSQVLPGQLVTPLRVTGAKAGKDVTVTLPPVDHEVQQGHRLRLVLATTDLAYASPTAPATYTVSLKGPLSVPTAPGVTTAATPLPSWVWWLPLAGAAAALALLLTARRRTTAPAPDPELAEVPLVITDLSKRYAKSSDRYAVRDLSFRVEKGQVLGLLGPNGAGKTTTLRMLMGLIRPDGGEIRVFGHAIRPGATVLSRVGAFVEGAGFLPHLTGRENLELYWRATGRPPEDAHLAEALEIAGLGDALARAVRTYSQGMRQRLAIAQAMLGLPDLLILDEPTNGLDPPQIREMREVMIRYAAAGRTVIVSSHLLAEVEQSCTHLVVMDRGRLVQTGPVGEITGSGDTLFVGTGTPVAEPVVEKVAALDGVASAVRTEDGLLVRLEPGTTAGALVVELVRLEVPVLSVGPHRRLEDAFLTLIGGSA
;
A
#
# COMPACT_ATOMS: atom_id res chain seq x y z
N MET A 1 -65.14 -28.41 1.22
CA MET A 1 -65.17 -27.37 2.27
C MET A 1 -63.75 -26.99 2.61
N ASP A 2 -63.57 -25.68 2.66
CA ASP A 2 -62.38 -24.89 2.91
C ASP A 2 -61.55 -25.28 4.15
N LEU A 3 -60.23 -25.05 4.10
CA LEU A 3 -59.64 -23.85 4.70
C LEU A 3 -58.12 -23.81 4.46
N ARG A 4 -57.64 -22.65 4.00
CA ARG A 4 -56.24 -22.31 3.72
C ARG A 4 -55.49 -21.91 5.00
N VAL A 5 -54.22 -22.32 5.11
CA VAL A 5 -53.14 -21.60 5.83
C VAL A 5 -51.84 -21.73 5.00
N PRO A 6 -51.04 -20.65 4.79
CA PRO A 6 -50.04 -20.61 3.73
C PRO A 6 -48.67 -21.22 4.13
N ARG A 7 -48.01 -21.83 3.14
CA ARG A 7 -46.60 -22.26 3.20
C ARG A 7 -45.67 -21.05 3.05
N LEU A 8 -44.88 -20.75 4.08
CA LEU A 8 -43.68 -19.89 3.96
C LEU A 8 -42.40 -20.67 4.32
N LEU A 9 -41.60 -20.91 3.27
CA LEU A 9 -40.14 -20.84 3.20
C LEU A 9 -39.27 -21.70 4.15
N LYS A 10 -38.87 -22.86 3.61
CA LYS A 10 -37.61 -23.56 3.91
C LYS A 10 -36.39 -22.68 3.57
N ARG A 11 -35.69 -22.08 4.56
CA ARG A 11 -34.25 -21.71 4.46
C ARG A 11 -33.58 -21.63 5.86
N PRO A 12 -33.09 -22.73 6.45
CA PRO A 12 -32.41 -22.66 7.76
C PRO A 12 -30.92 -22.26 7.67
N ARG A 13 -30.35 -22.06 6.47
CA ARG A 13 -28.91 -21.85 6.29
C ARG A 13 -28.44 -20.40 6.25
N ARG A 14 -29.35 -19.42 6.15
CA ARG A 14 -29.00 -17.99 6.16
C ARG A 14 -29.08 -17.35 7.56
N ALA A 15 -29.96 -17.86 8.42
CA ALA A 15 -30.08 -17.40 9.81
C ALA A 15 -28.86 -17.79 10.67
N ALA A 16 -28.29 -18.99 10.46
CA ALA A 16 -27.11 -19.44 11.18
C ALA A 16 -25.84 -18.64 10.82
N ALA A 17 -25.70 -18.19 9.56
CA ALA A 17 -24.59 -17.35 9.13
C ALA A 17 -24.71 -15.91 9.66
N ALA A 18 -25.93 -15.39 9.77
CA ALA A 18 -26.19 -14.08 10.37
C ALA A 18 -25.96 -14.09 11.90
N LEU A 19 -26.34 -15.17 12.59
CA LEU A 19 -26.03 -15.33 14.02
C LEU A 19 -24.52 -15.49 14.28
N GLY A 20 -23.81 -16.23 13.41
CA GLY A 20 -22.36 -16.36 13.51
C GLY A 20 -21.61 -15.04 13.34
N ALA A 21 -22.06 -14.18 12.42
CA ALA A 21 -21.50 -12.84 12.23
C ALA A 21 -21.85 -11.88 13.38
N ALA A 22 -23.06 -11.98 13.95
CA ALA A 22 -23.46 -11.17 15.10
C ALA A 22 -22.72 -11.54 16.39
N VAL A 23 -22.43 -12.83 16.63
CA VAL A 23 -21.63 -13.29 17.77
C VAL A 23 -20.16 -12.91 17.62
N LEU A 24 -19.61 -12.93 16.40
CA LEU A 24 -18.26 -12.41 16.12
C LEU A 24 -18.17 -10.89 16.31
N LEU A 25 -19.19 -10.12 15.91
CA LEU A 25 -19.24 -8.67 16.14
C LEU A 25 -19.46 -8.32 17.62
N ALA A 26 -20.20 -9.13 18.39
CA ALA A 26 -20.36 -8.94 19.84
C ALA A 26 -19.08 -9.34 20.62
N ALA A 27 -18.32 -10.32 20.13
CA ALA A 27 -17.04 -10.73 20.72
C ALA A 27 -15.88 -9.77 20.37
N THR A 28 -15.93 -9.07 19.23
CA THR A 28 -14.95 -8.02 18.89
C THR A 28 -15.36 -6.62 19.39
N GLY A 29 -16.65 -6.39 19.66
CA GLY A 29 -17.19 -5.10 20.08
C GLY A 29 -17.21 -4.85 21.60
N THR A 30 -16.82 -5.82 22.42
CA THR A 30 -16.82 -5.70 23.89
C THR A 30 -15.44 -5.43 24.50
N TRP A 31 -14.41 -5.25 23.67
CA TRP A 31 -13.04 -4.93 24.12
C TRP A 31 -12.61 -3.48 23.84
N THR A 32 -13.56 -2.54 23.83
CA THR A 32 -13.27 -1.11 23.92
C THR A 32 -13.83 -0.55 25.23
N ALA A 33 -12.96 -0.61 26.23
CA ALA A 33 -12.84 0.31 27.35
C ALA A 33 -14.13 0.67 28.11
N THR A 34 -14.40 -0.10 29.17
CA THR A 34 -14.73 0.52 30.45
C THR A 34 -13.56 1.41 30.85
N ALA A 35 -13.64 2.70 30.55
CA ALA A 35 -12.81 3.70 31.22
C ALA A 35 -13.24 3.68 32.69
N SER A 36 -12.48 3.00 33.54
CA SER A 36 -12.59 3.18 34.98
C SER A 36 -12.19 4.62 35.26
N ASP A 37 -13.17 5.45 35.64
CA ASP A 37 -12.97 6.74 36.30
C ASP A 37 -12.17 6.50 37.59
N THR A 38 -10.87 6.39 37.43
CA THR A 38 -9.92 6.32 38.53
C THR A 38 -9.57 7.78 38.81
N PRO A 39 -9.81 8.30 40.03
CA PRO A 39 -9.45 9.68 40.34
C PRO A 39 -7.98 9.92 39.99
N GLY A 40 -7.71 10.94 39.19
CA GLY A 40 -6.35 11.31 38.81
C GLY A 40 -5.47 11.58 40.04
N PRO A 41 -4.14 11.50 39.90
CA PRO A 41 -3.23 11.73 41.02
C PRO A 41 -3.43 13.13 41.64
N HIS A 42 -3.38 13.20 42.96
CA HIS A 42 -3.44 14.44 43.71
C HIS A 42 -2.13 15.23 43.55
N ARG A 43 -2.25 16.48 43.09
CA ARG A 43 -1.15 17.45 42.97
C ARG A 43 -1.22 18.45 44.12
N THR A 44 -0.06 18.77 44.71
CA THR A 44 0.10 19.86 45.68
C THR A 44 1.30 20.72 45.29
N ASP A 45 1.06 22.00 45.04
CA ASP A 45 2.12 22.97 44.73
C ASP A 45 2.65 23.59 46.02
N ARG A 46 3.97 23.78 46.10
CA ARG A 46 4.64 24.33 47.27
C ARG A 46 5.93 25.03 46.90
N VAL A 47 6.22 26.12 47.60
CA VAL A 47 7.54 26.77 47.55
C VAL A 47 8.36 26.32 48.75
N LEU A 48 9.56 25.81 48.50
CA LEU A 48 10.51 25.36 49.51
C LEU A 48 11.65 26.38 49.63
N THR A 49 12.07 26.66 50.87
CA THR A 49 13.19 27.57 51.14
C THR A 49 14.48 26.78 51.35
N MET A 50 15.50 27.09 50.55
CA MET A 50 16.82 26.48 50.54
C MET A 50 17.73 27.10 51.61
N ALA A 51 18.99 26.63 51.70
CA ALA A 51 19.90 26.97 52.79
C ALA A 51 20.22 28.46 52.87
N ASP A 52 20.35 29.06 51.70
CA ASP A 52 20.73 30.44 51.48
C ASP A 52 19.52 31.37 51.33
N GLY A 53 18.32 30.90 51.68
CA GLY A 53 17.07 31.66 51.55
C GLY A 53 16.45 31.61 50.15
N THR A 54 17.08 30.94 49.18
CA THR A 54 16.50 30.77 47.84
C THR A 54 15.18 30.01 47.93
N ARG A 55 14.14 30.55 47.29
CA ARG A 55 12.83 29.90 47.15
C ARG A 55 12.80 29.07 45.87
N VAL A 56 12.55 27.76 46.01
CA VAL A 56 12.41 26.80 44.91
C VAL A 56 10.95 26.37 44.82
N ASP A 57 10.37 26.55 43.65
CA ASP A 57 8.99 26.20 43.32
C ASP A 57 8.88 24.71 42.97
N THR A 58 7.93 24.00 43.60
CA THR A 58 7.80 22.54 43.52
C THR A 58 6.34 22.09 43.36
N SER A 59 6.14 20.94 42.72
CA SER A 59 4.85 20.26 42.65
C SER A 59 5.02 18.80 43.08
N TYR A 60 4.21 18.36 44.04
CA TYR A 60 4.21 17.00 44.57
C TYR A 60 2.96 16.25 44.11
N PHE A 61 3.15 15.04 43.57
CA PHE A 61 2.11 14.21 42.99
C PHE A 61 2.02 12.87 43.70
N THR A 62 0.82 12.47 44.08
CA THR A 62 0.55 11.19 44.73
C THR A 62 -0.79 10.61 44.29
N SER A 63 -0.86 9.31 44.06
CA SER A 63 -2.16 8.66 43.76
C SER A 63 -2.95 8.34 45.03
N PRO A 64 -4.28 8.49 44.99
CA PRO A 64 -5.16 8.11 46.09
C PRO A 64 -4.98 6.62 46.44
N GLY A 65 -4.84 6.32 47.73
CA GLY A 65 -4.58 4.97 48.25
C GLY A 65 -3.63 4.98 49.44
N GLY A 66 -3.89 4.12 50.43
CA GLY A 66 -3.04 3.96 51.61
C GLY A 66 -1.75 3.18 51.30
N GLY A 67 -0.62 3.62 51.85
CA GLY A 67 0.66 2.89 51.77
C GLY A 67 1.85 3.78 51.41
N ARG A 68 3.04 3.37 51.89
CA ARG A 68 4.32 4.02 51.55
C ARG A 68 4.81 3.56 50.19
N ARG A 69 5.31 4.49 49.38
CA ARG A 69 5.75 4.25 48.00
C ARG A 69 7.11 4.87 47.68
N PRO A 70 7.92 4.29 46.78
CA PRO A 70 9.16 4.92 46.35
C PRO A 70 8.90 6.30 45.72
N ALA A 71 9.88 7.18 45.85
CA ALA A 71 9.81 8.53 45.32
C ALA A 71 10.57 8.66 43.98
N VAL A 72 10.12 9.58 43.13
CA VAL A 72 10.86 9.99 41.93
C VAL A 72 10.96 11.50 41.89
N LEU A 73 12.18 12.02 41.74
CA LEU A 73 12.42 13.42 41.41
C LEU A 73 12.50 13.57 39.89
N LEU A 74 11.75 14.50 39.34
CA LEU A 74 11.82 14.85 37.92
C LEU A 74 12.41 16.25 37.75
N ALA A 75 13.52 16.32 37.02
CA ALA A 75 14.28 17.54 36.75
C ALA A 75 14.02 18.05 35.32
N HIS A 76 13.70 19.34 35.19
CA HIS A 76 13.37 19.94 33.91
C HIS A 76 14.63 20.19 33.05
N GLY A 77 14.43 20.26 31.73
CA GLY A 77 15.46 20.71 30.79
C GLY A 77 15.74 22.21 30.88
N PHE A 78 16.84 22.68 30.30
CA PHE A 78 17.22 24.09 30.38
C PHE A 78 16.13 24.99 29.77
N GLY A 79 15.78 26.09 30.45
CA GLY A 79 14.70 26.99 30.01
C GLY A 79 13.29 26.50 30.34
N GLY A 80 13.13 25.26 30.80
CA GLY A 80 11.87 24.70 31.26
C GLY A 80 11.55 25.01 32.73
N SER A 81 10.55 24.32 33.25
CA SER A 81 10.04 24.44 34.62
C SER A 81 9.46 23.12 35.12
N LYS A 82 9.04 23.10 36.39
CA LYS A 82 8.32 21.98 36.99
C LYS A 82 7.05 21.55 36.22
N ASP A 83 6.42 22.46 35.49
CA ASP A 83 5.15 22.21 34.82
C ASP A 83 5.31 21.46 33.49
N ASP A 84 6.48 21.54 32.83
CA ASP A 84 6.80 20.76 31.64
C ASP A 84 6.85 19.24 31.93
N LEU A 85 7.12 18.89 33.19
CA LEU A 85 7.23 17.52 33.67
C LEU A 85 5.90 16.96 34.18
N ARG A 86 4.82 17.75 34.16
CA ARG A 86 3.54 17.41 34.78
C ARG A 86 2.98 16.09 34.25
N ALA A 87 2.93 15.90 32.93
CA ALA A 87 2.36 14.70 32.34
C ALA A 87 3.12 13.43 32.75
N GLN A 88 4.46 13.50 32.79
CA GLN A 88 5.30 12.40 33.27
C GLN A 88 5.10 12.15 34.77
N ALA A 89 4.94 13.21 35.56
CA ALA A 89 4.70 13.11 36.99
C ALA A 89 3.35 12.46 37.30
N GLU A 90 2.30 12.82 36.55
CA GLU A 90 0.98 12.23 36.67
C GLU A 90 1.00 10.74 36.24
N ASP A 91 1.70 10.38 35.16
CA ASP A 91 1.88 8.96 34.75
C ASP A 91 2.57 8.15 35.85
N LEU A 92 3.73 8.59 36.33
CA LEU A 92 4.47 7.89 37.39
C LEU A 92 3.67 7.82 38.69
N ALA A 93 2.98 8.90 39.08
CA ALA A 93 2.11 8.89 40.25
C ALA A 93 0.98 7.87 40.09
N GLY A 94 0.32 7.82 38.92
CA GLY A 94 -0.68 6.82 38.56
C GLY A 94 -0.17 5.38 38.67
N HIS A 95 1.12 5.18 38.40
CA HIS A 95 1.82 3.91 38.59
C HIS A 95 2.36 3.69 40.00
N GLY A 96 1.89 4.44 40.99
CA GLY A 96 2.21 4.18 42.40
C GLY A 96 3.55 4.76 42.87
N TYR A 97 4.06 5.81 42.24
CA TYR A 97 5.18 6.60 42.78
C TYR A 97 4.69 7.84 43.55
N ALA A 98 5.54 8.36 44.43
CA ALA A 98 5.43 9.71 44.97
C ALA A 98 6.37 10.62 44.16
N VAL A 99 5.83 11.53 43.35
CA VAL A 99 6.65 12.27 42.38
C VAL A 99 6.81 13.72 42.82
N LEU A 100 8.03 14.23 42.76
CA LEU A 100 8.34 15.63 43.03
C LEU A 100 8.98 16.25 41.79
N THR A 101 8.34 17.27 41.24
CA THR A 101 8.93 18.14 40.21
C THR A 101 9.33 19.47 40.86
N TRP A 102 10.37 20.11 40.35
CA TRP A 102 10.77 21.46 40.79
C TRP A 102 11.28 22.29 39.64
N SER A 103 11.18 23.61 39.78
CA SER A 103 11.85 24.57 38.90
C SER A 103 13.19 24.93 39.53
N ALA A 104 14.31 24.72 38.84
CA ALA A 104 15.63 25.07 39.33
C ALA A 104 15.78 26.59 39.52
N ARG A 105 16.86 27.00 40.19
CA ARG A 105 17.15 28.40 40.49
C ARG A 105 17.15 29.25 39.21
N GLY A 106 16.47 30.39 39.25
CA GLY A 106 16.36 31.30 38.10
C GLY A 106 15.37 30.84 37.00
N PHE A 107 14.63 29.74 37.21
CA PHE A 107 13.58 29.27 36.30
C PHE A 107 12.19 29.27 36.93
N GLY A 108 11.16 29.43 36.11
CA GLY A 108 9.77 29.44 36.56
C GLY A 108 9.53 30.49 37.65
N HIS A 109 8.93 30.07 38.76
CA HIS A 109 8.72 30.93 39.94
C HIS A 109 9.81 30.80 41.01
N SER A 110 10.88 30.04 40.73
CA SER A 110 12.01 29.93 41.63
C SER A 110 12.86 31.19 41.59
N THR A 111 13.32 31.61 42.76
CA THR A 111 14.28 32.72 42.91
C THR A 111 15.73 32.22 42.75
N GLY A 112 16.71 33.10 42.98
CA GLY A 112 18.13 32.76 42.85
C GLY A 112 18.66 33.01 41.45
N ARG A 113 19.83 32.47 41.15
CA ARG A 113 20.50 32.58 39.85
C ARG A 113 20.86 31.22 39.31
N ILE A 114 20.92 31.11 37.99
CA ILE A 114 21.30 29.91 37.26
C ILE A 114 22.78 29.62 37.53
N GLY A 115 23.03 28.47 38.16
CA GLY A 115 24.35 28.01 38.56
C GLY A 115 24.94 26.97 37.61
N LEU A 116 24.22 26.52 36.59
CA LEU A 116 24.66 25.43 35.71
C LEU A 116 25.01 24.15 36.49
N ASN A 117 24.06 23.68 37.29
CA ASN A 117 24.21 22.55 38.19
C ASN A 117 25.37 22.70 39.18
N ASP A 118 25.60 23.93 39.65
CA ASP A 118 26.63 24.22 40.65
C ASP A 118 26.45 23.32 41.89
N PRO A 119 27.50 22.58 42.30
CA PRO A 119 27.41 21.66 43.43
C PRO A 119 27.04 22.32 44.77
N ALA A 120 27.46 23.58 44.98
CA ALA A 120 27.23 24.28 46.24
C ALA A 120 25.78 24.82 46.36
N HIS A 121 25.07 24.95 45.24
CA HIS A 121 23.71 25.50 45.19
C HIS A 121 22.70 24.49 44.67
N GLU A 122 22.66 24.23 43.37
CA GLU A 122 21.58 23.43 42.75
C GLU A 122 21.63 21.95 43.14
N VAL A 123 22.81 21.34 43.27
CA VAL A 123 22.92 19.95 43.74
C VAL A 123 22.51 19.86 45.22
N THR A 124 22.89 20.87 46.02
CA THR A 124 22.50 20.95 47.43
C THR A 124 20.99 21.15 47.59
N ASP A 125 20.34 21.87 46.68
CA ASP A 125 18.88 21.98 46.64
C ASP A 125 18.24 20.59 46.44
N VAL A 126 18.77 19.78 45.52
CA VAL A 126 18.27 18.40 45.32
C VAL A 126 18.37 17.57 46.59
N SER A 127 19.48 17.62 47.32
CA SER A 127 19.59 16.95 48.63
C SER A 127 18.54 17.43 49.64
N ARG A 128 18.18 18.72 49.62
CA ARG A 128 17.09 19.25 50.45
C ARG A 128 15.70 18.79 50.00
N LEU A 129 15.49 18.61 48.70
CA LEU A 129 14.26 18.01 48.18
C LEU A 129 14.15 16.54 48.65
N ILE A 130 15.27 15.81 48.66
CA ILE A 130 15.34 14.45 49.22
C ILE A 130 15.04 14.46 50.73
N ASP A 131 15.59 15.41 51.50
CA ASP A 131 15.27 15.58 52.92
C ASP A 131 13.77 15.83 53.16
N TRP A 132 13.15 16.61 52.29
CA TRP A 132 11.72 16.90 52.36
C TRP A 132 10.88 15.65 52.08
N LEU A 133 11.24 14.88 51.06
CA LEU A 133 10.62 13.60 50.71
C LEU A 133 10.74 12.58 51.85
N ALA A 134 11.89 12.52 52.51
CA ALA A 134 12.12 11.62 53.64
C ALA A 134 11.17 11.86 54.84
N ARG A 135 10.55 13.05 54.91
CA ARG A 135 9.59 13.42 55.96
C ARG A 135 8.13 13.23 55.54
N ARG A 136 7.85 12.77 54.32
CA ARG A 136 6.48 12.55 53.82
C ARG A 136 5.97 11.19 54.30
N PRO A 137 4.76 11.11 54.90
CA PRO A 137 4.24 9.84 55.41
C PRO A 137 3.95 8.82 54.29
N GLU A 138 3.73 9.30 53.05
CA GLU A 138 3.47 8.48 51.87
C GLU A 138 4.75 7.94 51.23
N VAL A 139 5.94 8.44 51.60
CA VAL A 139 7.20 8.03 50.99
C VAL A 139 7.80 6.82 51.70
N ARG A 140 8.25 5.84 50.92
CA ARG A 140 8.97 4.66 51.42
C ARG A 140 10.38 5.04 51.79
N LEU A 141 10.78 4.64 52.99
CA LEU A 141 12.13 4.83 53.50
C LEU A 141 12.84 3.47 53.56
N ASP A 142 14.11 3.46 53.18
CA ASP A 142 14.99 2.32 53.40
C ASP A 142 15.52 2.28 54.83
N LYS A 143 15.82 3.47 55.37
CA LYS A 143 16.23 3.72 56.76
C LYS A 143 15.63 5.05 57.23
N PRO A 144 15.60 5.35 58.54
CA PRO A 144 15.15 6.66 59.01
C PRO A 144 15.91 7.81 58.32
N GLY A 145 15.19 8.70 57.64
CA GLY A 145 15.78 9.83 56.89
C GLY A 145 16.33 9.50 55.49
N ASP A 146 16.19 8.24 55.06
CA ASP A 146 16.73 7.72 53.80
C ASP A 146 15.57 7.23 52.89
N PRO A 147 15.03 8.09 52.01
CA PRO A 147 13.91 7.72 51.16
C PRO A 147 14.38 6.87 49.99
N ARG A 148 13.61 5.83 49.64
CA ARG A 148 13.83 5.10 48.39
C ARG A 148 13.51 6.03 47.22
N VAL A 149 14.51 6.48 46.47
CA VAL A 149 14.35 7.58 45.51
C VAL A 149 15.13 7.39 44.21
N GLY A 150 14.45 7.61 43.09
CA GLY A 150 15.09 7.75 41.78
C GLY A 150 15.04 9.18 41.25
N ILE A 151 15.93 9.51 40.31
CA ILE A 151 15.95 10.83 39.65
C ILE A 151 15.98 10.65 38.13
N ALA A 152 15.10 11.34 37.42
CA ALA A 152 15.11 11.38 35.96
C ALA A 152 14.97 12.81 35.44
N GLY A 153 15.48 13.06 34.24
CA GLY A 153 15.40 14.36 33.61
C GLY A 153 16.11 14.39 32.26
N GLY A 154 15.68 15.32 31.41
CA GLY A 154 16.27 15.58 30.10
C GLY A 154 17.23 16.77 30.13
N SER A 155 18.25 16.80 29.27
CA SER A 155 19.12 17.98 29.10
C SER A 155 19.73 18.40 30.45
N TYR A 156 19.54 19.64 30.87
CA TYR A 156 19.92 20.15 32.19
C TYR A 156 19.50 19.26 33.37
N GLY A 157 18.28 18.72 33.30
CA GLY A 157 17.72 17.81 34.30
C GLY A 157 18.40 16.44 34.32
N GLY A 158 18.97 16.01 33.19
CA GLY A 158 19.77 14.79 33.13
C GLY A 158 21.10 14.96 33.89
N ALA A 159 21.76 16.10 33.71
CA ALA A 159 23.05 16.38 34.35
C ALA A 159 22.91 16.51 35.87
N ILE A 160 21.84 17.17 36.35
CA ILE A 160 21.59 17.24 37.80
C ILE A 160 21.29 15.86 38.39
N SER A 161 20.67 14.94 37.65
CA SER A 161 20.46 13.56 38.13
C SER A 161 21.77 12.81 38.33
N LEU A 162 22.73 12.97 37.41
CA LEU A 162 24.07 12.38 37.52
C LEU A 162 24.87 12.99 38.68
N LEU A 163 24.83 14.33 38.81
CA LEU A 163 25.50 15.04 39.89
C LEU A 163 24.92 14.69 41.26
N ALA A 164 23.59 14.66 41.38
CA ALA A 164 22.92 14.25 42.61
C ALA A 164 23.32 12.83 43.04
N ALA A 165 23.41 11.88 42.10
CA ALA A 165 23.87 10.53 42.39
C ALA A 165 25.35 10.46 42.85
N GLY A 166 26.20 11.39 42.41
CA GLY A 166 27.60 11.48 42.86
C GLY A 166 27.80 12.23 44.19
N HIS A 167 26.80 13.01 44.62
CA HIS A 167 26.87 13.86 45.82
C HIS A 167 26.01 13.35 46.98
N ASP A 168 24.86 12.73 46.71
CA ASP A 168 23.93 12.24 47.73
C ASP A 168 23.80 10.71 47.64
N PRO A 169 24.30 9.97 48.64
CA PRO A 169 24.33 8.50 48.61
C PRO A 169 22.94 7.85 48.74
N ARG A 170 21.89 8.65 49.00
CA ARG A 170 20.50 8.18 49.13
C ARG A 170 19.81 7.98 47.78
N VAL A 171 20.40 8.44 46.68
CA VAL A 171 19.83 8.20 45.34
C VAL A 171 20.02 6.73 44.97
N ASP A 172 18.94 6.03 44.62
CA ASP A 172 18.96 4.59 44.34
C ASP A 172 19.14 4.25 42.86
N ALA A 173 18.59 5.08 41.96
CA ALA A 173 18.64 4.83 40.52
C ALA A 173 18.42 6.14 39.74
N ILE A 174 19.05 6.26 38.57
CA ILE A 174 18.90 7.44 37.72
C ILE A 174 18.58 7.09 36.26
N ALA A 175 17.86 7.99 35.60
CA ALA A 175 17.55 7.90 34.17
C ALA A 175 17.78 9.25 33.46
N PRO A 176 19.05 9.67 33.27
CA PRO A 176 19.40 10.86 32.51
C PRO A 176 19.13 10.70 31.01
N ALA A 177 18.53 11.72 30.40
CA ALA A 177 18.25 11.75 28.97
C ALA A 177 18.87 12.99 28.29
N VAL A 178 19.43 12.79 27.10
CA VAL A 178 19.89 13.83 26.17
C VAL A 178 20.71 14.89 26.90
N THR A 179 21.78 14.50 27.60
CA THR A 179 22.46 15.37 28.57
C THR A 179 23.98 15.39 28.39
N TYR A 180 24.65 16.27 29.12
CA TYR A 180 26.11 16.36 29.15
C TYR A 180 26.69 15.55 30.31
N TRP A 181 27.84 14.95 30.03
CA TRP A 181 28.75 14.37 31.02
C TRP A 181 29.82 15.39 31.44
N ASP A 182 30.33 16.15 30.46
CA ASP A 182 31.31 17.22 30.62
C ASP A 182 30.86 18.45 29.82
N LEU A 183 30.48 19.52 30.54
CA LEU A 183 30.00 20.76 29.98
C LEU A 183 31.11 21.58 29.31
N SER A 184 32.35 21.45 29.78
CA SER A 184 33.54 22.06 29.13
C SER A 184 33.77 21.41 27.77
N ASP A 185 33.72 20.08 27.68
CA ASP A 185 33.81 19.38 26.40
C ASP A 185 32.59 19.68 25.49
N ALA A 186 31.39 19.76 26.06
CA ALA A 186 30.19 20.04 25.28
C ALA A 186 30.19 21.45 24.64
N LEU A 187 30.66 22.48 25.36
CA LEU A 187 30.70 23.86 24.88
C LEU A 187 32.03 24.23 24.21
N PHE A 188 33.13 23.58 24.59
CA PHE A 188 34.49 23.82 24.09
C PHE A 188 35.17 22.58 23.48
N PRO A 189 34.48 21.80 22.63
CA PRO A 189 34.99 20.54 22.10
C PRO A 189 36.33 20.75 21.39
N ASN A 190 37.33 19.95 21.74
CA ASN A 190 38.69 20.00 21.19
C ASN A 190 39.31 21.40 21.12
N GLY A 191 39.06 22.27 22.11
CA GLY A 191 39.68 23.61 22.09
C GLY A 191 38.87 24.70 21.38
N VAL A 192 37.70 24.38 20.85
CA VAL A 192 36.94 25.28 19.95
C VAL A 192 35.62 25.68 20.57
N PHE A 193 35.34 26.99 20.57
CA PHE A 193 34.12 27.52 21.17
C PHE A 193 32.88 27.25 20.31
N LYS A 194 31.91 26.51 20.84
CA LYS A 194 30.59 26.26 20.23
C LYS A 194 29.67 27.47 20.41
N ARG A 195 29.97 28.54 19.64
CA ARG A 195 29.37 29.87 19.80
C ARG A 195 27.85 29.90 19.71
N LEU A 196 27.27 29.20 18.73
CA LEU A 196 25.84 29.33 18.45
C LEU A 196 24.99 28.74 19.60
N TRP A 197 25.26 27.49 19.99
CA TRP A 197 24.58 26.86 21.12
C TRP A 197 24.83 27.59 22.45
N THR A 198 26.06 28.03 22.72
CA THR A 198 26.34 28.80 23.93
C THR A 198 25.55 30.10 23.94
N GLY A 199 25.46 30.80 22.80
CA GLY A 199 24.63 31.99 22.66
C GLY A 199 23.14 31.71 22.92
N VAL A 200 22.59 30.63 22.35
CA VAL A 200 21.21 30.19 22.60
C VAL A 200 20.97 29.95 24.09
N PHE A 201 21.91 29.28 24.75
CA PHE A 201 21.82 28.93 26.17
C PHE A 201 21.77 30.17 27.07
N PHE A 202 22.71 31.11 26.90
CA PHE A 202 22.72 32.34 27.70
C PHE A 202 21.53 33.26 27.41
N ASN A 203 21.07 33.33 26.16
CA ASN A 203 19.91 34.16 25.81
C ASN A 203 18.57 33.56 26.29
N SER A 204 18.37 32.25 26.11
CA SER A 204 17.15 31.56 26.56
C SER A 204 17.03 31.51 28.08
N GLY A 205 18.16 31.54 28.80
CA GLY A 205 18.19 31.67 30.26
C GLY A 205 17.87 33.08 30.78
N GLY A 206 17.44 34.02 29.95
CA GLY A 206 17.13 35.40 30.35
C GLY A 206 18.34 36.35 30.40
N GLY A 207 19.45 35.96 29.75
CA GLY A 207 20.67 36.77 29.66
C GLY A 207 21.49 36.77 30.94
N CYS A 208 22.66 37.44 30.88
CA CYS A 208 23.66 37.47 31.94
C CYS A 208 23.15 37.82 33.36
N ALA A 209 22.04 38.57 33.48
CA ALA A 209 21.46 38.95 34.76
C ALA A 209 20.90 37.76 35.56
N GLN A 210 20.47 36.69 34.87
CA GLN A 210 19.89 35.50 35.49
C GLN A 210 20.94 34.47 35.89
N PHE A 211 22.17 34.57 35.37
CA PHE A 211 23.26 33.65 35.69
C PHE A 211 24.10 34.17 36.85
N GLU A 212 24.81 33.27 37.51
CA GLU A 212 25.84 33.65 38.46
C GLU A 212 26.90 34.57 37.81
N PRO A 213 27.44 35.58 38.55
CA PRO A 213 28.40 36.55 38.01
C PRO A 213 29.62 35.90 37.34
N ALA A 214 30.14 34.81 37.93
CA ALA A 214 31.30 34.10 37.39
C ALA A 214 31.01 33.47 36.01
N LEU A 215 29.81 32.92 35.80
CA LEU A 215 29.40 32.37 34.51
C LEU A 215 29.19 33.48 33.48
N CYS A 216 28.56 34.58 33.85
CA CYS A 216 28.38 35.70 32.93
C CYS A 216 29.75 36.27 32.49
N ALA A 217 30.68 36.50 33.43
CA ALA A 217 32.02 36.98 33.12
C ALA A 217 32.80 36.00 32.23
N MET A 218 32.66 34.70 32.49
CA MET A 218 33.23 33.64 31.65
C MET A 218 32.65 33.68 30.23
N TYR A 219 31.32 33.74 30.08
CA TYR A 219 30.67 33.79 28.77
C TYR A 219 31.06 35.03 27.98
N GLN A 220 31.01 36.22 28.59
CA GLN A 220 31.39 37.46 27.90
C GLN A 220 32.84 37.41 27.40
N ARG A 221 33.76 36.93 28.24
CA ARG A 221 35.19 36.80 27.90
C ARG A 221 35.42 35.82 26.75
N VAL A 222 34.79 34.64 26.80
CA VAL A 222 34.93 33.62 25.75
C VAL A 222 34.20 34.02 24.46
N ALA A 223 33.02 34.64 24.57
CA ALA A 223 32.24 35.09 23.42
C ALA A 223 32.94 36.23 22.67
N GLN A 224 33.59 37.14 23.38
CA GLN A 224 34.37 38.23 22.78
C GLN A 224 35.67 37.74 22.12
N SER A 225 36.40 36.84 22.78
CA SER A 225 37.68 36.33 22.26
C SER A 225 37.51 35.24 21.19
N GLY A 226 36.39 34.50 21.22
CA GLY A 226 36.17 33.30 20.41
C GLY A 226 37.03 32.10 20.82
N VAL A 227 37.80 32.21 21.91
CA VAL A 227 38.74 31.19 22.36
C VAL A 227 38.48 30.88 23.84
N PRO A 228 38.19 29.61 24.19
CA PRO A 228 38.01 29.22 25.58
C PRO A 228 39.35 29.20 26.33
N ASP A 229 39.42 29.91 27.46
CA ASP A 229 40.57 29.92 28.37
C ASP A 229 40.50 28.82 29.44
N ALA A 230 41.61 28.64 30.17
CA ALA A 230 41.73 27.61 31.21
C ALA A 230 40.74 27.80 32.36
N ASP A 231 40.46 29.04 32.76
CA ASP A 231 39.52 29.34 33.85
C ASP A 231 38.07 28.99 33.43
N ALA A 232 37.71 29.26 32.17
CA ALA A 232 36.41 28.88 31.63
C ALA A 232 36.22 27.36 31.63
N ARG A 233 37.26 26.61 31.23
CA ARG A 233 37.25 25.14 31.26
C ARG A 233 37.11 24.60 32.67
N ALA A 234 37.95 25.06 33.59
CA ALA A 234 37.93 24.62 34.98
C ALA A 234 36.59 24.91 35.67
N LEU A 235 35.98 26.07 35.38
CA LEU A 235 34.67 26.43 35.91
C LEU A 235 33.57 25.46 35.44
N LEU A 236 33.53 25.14 34.14
CA LEU A 236 32.53 24.23 33.58
C LEU A 236 32.79 22.78 33.98
N GLU A 237 34.04 22.33 34.02
CA GLU A 237 34.42 20.99 34.50
C GLU A 237 33.96 20.77 35.94
N LYS A 238 34.18 21.74 36.83
CA LYS A 238 33.71 21.68 38.22
C LYS A 238 32.18 21.54 38.35
N ARG A 239 31.44 22.00 37.35
CA ARG A 239 29.97 21.97 37.27
C ARG A 239 29.43 20.76 36.50
N SER A 240 30.32 19.86 36.09
CA SER A 240 29.98 18.72 35.24
C SER A 240 29.89 17.42 36.03
N PRO A 241 29.01 16.48 35.64
CA PRO A 241 29.01 15.11 36.18
C PRO A 241 30.38 14.42 36.19
N ALA A 242 31.22 14.69 35.19
CA ALA A 242 32.58 14.16 35.11
C ALA A 242 33.45 14.46 36.35
N ALA A 243 33.21 15.57 37.06
CA ALA A 243 33.94 15.92 38.28
C ALA A 243 33.60 15.02 39.49
N VAL A 244 32.54 14.23 39.40
CA VAL A 244 32.09 13.30 40.45
C VAL A 244 32.00 11.86 39.95
N ALA A 245 32.65 11.58 38.82
CA ALA A 245 32.53 10.33 38.08
C ALA A 245 32.75 9.08 38.94
N ASP A 246 33.76 9.10 39.80
CA ASP A 246 34.17 8.01 40.70
C ASP A 246 33.17 7.69 41.81
N ARG A 247 32.22 8.60 42.05
CA ARG A 247 31.20 8.51 43.11
C ARG A 247 29.84 8.03 42.61
N ILE A 248 29.60 8.03 41.30
CA ILE A 248 28.33 7.56 40.74
C ILE A 248 28.33 6.03 40.68
N LYS A 249 27.65 5.39 41.65
CA LYS A 249 27.63 3.93 41.85
C LYS A 249 26.24 3.31 41.74
N VAL A 250 25.30 4.05 41.16
CA VAL A 250 23.88 3.68 41.11
C VAL A 250 23.50 3.16 39.72
N PRO A 251 22.53 2.24 39.61
CA PRO A 251 21.94 1.86 38.34
C PRO A 251 21.55 3.07 37.50
N THR A 252 22.11 3.14 36.28
CA THR A 252 21.96 4.28 35.38
C THR A 252 21.42 3.86 34.01
N LEU A 253 20.33 4.49 33.57
CA LEU A 253 19.78 4.35 32.22
C LEU A 253 20.00 5.64 31.42
N LEU A 254 20.91 5.59 30.46
CA LEU A 254 21.28 6.73 29.61
C LEU A 254 20.46 6.74 28.32
N PHE A 255 19.83 7.87 28.02
CA PHE A 255 19.27 8.13 26.68
C PHE A 255 20.07 9.24 26.01
N GLN A 256 20.41 9.12 24.73
CA GLN A 256 21.09 10.19 23.99
C GLN A 256 20.58 10.30 22.56
N GLY A 257 20.39 11.53 22.09
CA GLY A 257 19.89 11.81 20.75
C GLY A 257 20.95 11.58 19.67
N GLN A 258 20.58 10.88 18.59
CA GLN A 258 21.48 10.60 17.46
C GLN A 258 21.82 11.83 16.61
N THR A 259 20.98 12.86 16.63
CA THR A 259 21.20 14.11 15.87
C THR A 259 21.44 15.30 16.79
N ASP A 260 21.88 15.04 18.03
CA ASP A 260 22.16 16.08 19.01
C ASP A 260 23.57 16.66 18.81
N SER A 261 23.62 17.90 18.30
CA SER A 261 24.86 18.65 18.09
C SER A 261 25.30 19.43 19.34
N LEU A 262 24.43 19.60 20.33
CA LEU A 262 24.77 20.20 21.62
C LEU A 262 25.49 19.18 22.50
N PHE A 263 24.82 18.06 22.80
CA PHE A 263 25.33 16.94 23.58
C PHE A 263 25.36 15.68 22.71
N THR A 264 26.49 15.43 22.07
CA THR A 264 26.62 14.28 21.15
C THR A 264 26.59 12.94 21.89
N LEU A 265 26.46 11.84 21.15
CA LEU A 265 26.54 10.48 21.70
C LEU A 265 27.84 10.22 22.53
N ALA A 266 28.92 10.98 22.28
CA ALA A 266 30.17 10.90 23.03
C ALA A 266 30.01 11.23 24.52
N GLN A 267 29.04 12.09 24.88
CA GLN A 267 28.75 12.41 26.27
C GLN A 267 28.19 11.19 27.01
N SER A 268 27.21 10.50 26.40
CA SER A 268 26.66 9.27 26.95
C SER A 268 27.65 8.10 26.99
N ASP A 269 28.53 7.97 25.98
CA ASP A 269 29.59 6.96 25.97
C ASP A 269 30.63 7.21 27.08
N ALA A 270 31.00 8.47 27.31
CA ALA A 270 31.90 8.82 28.41
C ALA A 270 31.28 8.53 29.78
N ALA A 271 30.01 8.86 29.97
CA ALA A 271 29.26 8.55 31.19
C ALA A 271 29.15 7.04 31.42
N GLU A 272 28.77 6.26 30.40
CA GLU A 272 28.66 4.80 30.52
C GLU A 272 29.97 4.17 30.96
N ARG A 273 31.09 4.52 30.30
CA ARG A 273 32.40 3.95 30.62
C ARG A 273 32.80 4.24 32.05
N ALA A 274 32.60 5.48 32.51
CA ALA A 274 32.98 5.91 33.85
C ALA A 274 32.13 5.24 34.94
N ILE A 275 30.81 5.25 34.78
CA ILE A 275 29.86 4.70 35.76
C ILE A 275 29.97 3.17 35.83
N ARG A 276 30.12 2.52 34.68
CA ARG A 276 30.33 1.07 34.61
C ARG A 276 31.65 0.65 35.23
N ALA A 277 32.71 1.45 35.10
CA ALA A 277 33.98 1.20 35.77
C ALA A 277 33.86 1.21 37.30
N ASN A 278 32.84 1.88 37.86
CA ASN A 278 32.54 1.84 39.28
C ASN A 278 31.73 0.59 39.71
N GLY A 279 31.39 -0.30 38.78
CA GLY A 279 30.61 -1.52 39.04
C GLY A 279 29.09 -1.34 39.01
N ALA A 280 28.59 -0.15 38.62
CA ALA A 280 27.16 0.09 38.53
C ALA A 280 26.55 -0.49 37.24
N PRO A 281 25.31 -1.02 37.28
CA PRO A 281 24.59 -1.42 36.06
C PRO A 281 24.29 -0.20 35.19
N VAL A 282 24.76 -0.21 33.94
CA VAL A 282 24.47 0.86 32.97
C VAL A 282 23.81 0.30 31.73
N LYS A 283 22.78 0.99 31.24
CA LYS A 283 22.16 0.73 29.93
C LYS A 283 22.12 2.00 29.11
N VAL A 284 22.26 1.86 27.79
CA VAL A 284 22.34 2.98 26.85
C VAL A 284 21.26 2.84 25.79
N ASP A 285 20.60 3.94 25.46
CA ASP A 285 19.59 4.03 24.42
C ASP A 285 19.86 5.24 23.52
N TRP A 286 20.17 4.97 22.25
CA TRP A 286 20.32 6.00 21.25
C TRP A 286 18.96 6.27 20.61
N ILE A 287 18.33 7.36 21.04
CA ILE A 287 17.00 7.75 20.59
C ILE A 287 17.10 8.55 19.30
N ALA A 288 16.00 8.64 18.56
CA ALA A 288 15.88 9.57 17.45
C ALA A 288 15.93 11.03 17.95
N GLY A 289 16.28 11.95 17.04
CA GLY A 289 16.32 13.38 17.33
C GLY A 289 17.45 13.81 18.28
N GLY A 290 17.24 14.96 18.92
CA GLY A 290 18.17 15.62 19.85
C GLY A 290 17.74 17.06 20.14
N HIS A 291 18.63 17.89 20.68
CA HIS A 291 18.37 19.32 20.88
C HIS A 291 18.10 20.08 19.57
N ASP A 292 18.61 19.57 18.45
CA ASP A 292 18.43 20.13 17.12
C ASP A 292 17.01 19.91 16.55
N GLY A 293 16.20 19.05 17.20
CA GLY A 293 14.84 18.70 16.80
C GLY A 293 14.65 17.19 16.56
N GLY A 294 13.48 16.83 16.01
CA GLY A 294 13.09 15.44 15.74
C GLY A 294 12.21 14.81 16.83
N ASP A 295 11.78 13.58 16.60
CA ASP A 295 11.00 12.80 17.57
C ASP A 295 11.93 12.26 18.67
N LEU A 296 11.79 12.79 19.88
CA LEU A 296 12.53 12.34 21.08
C LEU A 296 11.97 11.03 21.67
N GLU A 297 10.96 10.43 21.02
CA GLU A 297 10.35 9.17 21.39
C GLU A 297 9.80 9.21 22.84
N THR A 298 9.25 10.37 23.24
CA THR A 298 8.92 10.71 24.64
C THR A 298 8.11 9.61 25.34
N GLY A 299 7.05 9.10 24.72
CA GLY A 299 6.24 8.03 25.31
C GLY A 299 7.02 6.72 25.54
N ARG A 300 7.92 6.37 24.61
CA ARG A 300 8.77 5.17 24.75
C ARG A 300 9.85 5.38 25.80
N VAL A 301 10.50 6.54 25.81
CA VAL A 301 11.53 6.90 26.80
C VAL A 301 10.91 6.87 28.19
N GLN A 302 9.76 7.52 28.39
CA GLN A 302 9.06 7.53 29.69
C GLN A 302 8.62 6.13 30.12
N GLY A 303 8.10 5.31 29.20
CA GLY A 303 7.79 3.90 29.49
C GLY A 303 9.02 3.12 29.96
N ARG A 304 10.17 3.30 29.30
CA ARG A 304 11.43 2.63 29.68
C ARG A 304 11.99 3.14 31.01
N VAL A 305 11.83 4.44 31.32
CA VAL A 305 12.15 5.02 32.64
C VAL A 305 11.29 4.40 33.73
N ARG A 306 9.98 4.24 33.48
CA ARG A 306 9.07 3.58 34.42
C ARG A 306 9.48 2.13 34.67
N ASP A 307 9.74 1.35 33.64
CA ASP A 307 10.16 -0.06 33.79
C ASP A 307 11.51 -0.17 34.54
N TRP A 308 12.42 0.79 34.31
CA TRP A 308 13.69 0.90 35.04
C TRP A 308 13.48 1.14 36.54
N PHE A 309 12.65 2.12 36.89
CA PHE A 309 12.33 2.41 38.28
C PHE A 309 11.48 1.31 38.93
N ASP A 310 10.61 0.64 38.19
CA ASP A 310 9.84 -0.49 38.72
C ASP A 310 10.77 -1.62 39.17
N HIS A 311 11.82 -1.88 38.38
CA HIS A 311 12.84 -2.85 38.75
C HIS A 311 13.65 -2.41 39.98
N TYR A 312 14.29 -1.24 39.94
CA TYR A 312 15.25 -0.85 41.00
C TYR A 312 14.62 -0.23 42.24
N LEU A 313 13.51 0.48 42.11
CA LEU A 313 12.84 1.15 43.23
C LEU A 313 11.70 0.31 43.81
N LYS A 314 10.94 -0.43 43.00
CA LYS A 314 9.87 -1.29 43.54
C LYS A 314 10.31 -2.74 43.78
N GLY A 315 11.38 -3.20 43.12
CA GLY A 315 11.85 -4.58 43.23
C GLY A 315 10.99 -5.57 42.44
N THR A 316 10.30 -5.11 41.37
CA THR A 316 9.46 -5.98 40.55
C THR A 316 10.32 -6.79 39.57
N SER A 317 9.76 -7.88 39.05
CA SER A 317 10.37 -8.66 37.96
C SER A 317 10.25 -7.98 36.59
N ALA A 318 9.98 -6.67 36.54
CA ALA A 318 9.89 -5.92 35.29
C ALA A 318 11.22 -6.00 34.53
N GLY A 319 11.15 -6.31 33.24
CA GLY A 319 12.32 -6.38 32.37
C GLY A 319 12.85 -4.97 32.09
N THR A 320 14.10 -4.70 32.42
CA THR A 320 14.74 -3.38 32.23
C THR A 320 15.20 -3.12 30.79
N GLY A 321 14.65 -3.85 29.80
CA GLY A 321 15.04 -3.78 28.39
C GLY A 321 16.45 -4.29 28.06
N PRO A 322 16.92 -4.13 26.80
CA PRO A 322 18.26 -4.55 26.37
C PRO A 322 19.36 -3.65 26.94
N ALA A 323 20.60 -4.13 27.03
CA ALA A 323 21.74 -3.31 27.50
C ALA A 323 22.03 -2.13 26.58
N PHE A 324 21.85 -2.33 25.28
CA PHE A 324 21.94 -1.27 24.28
C PHE A 324 20.80 -1.32 23.28
N ARG A 325 20.29 -0.15 22.91
CA ARG A 325 19.30 0.01 21.84
C ARG A 325 19.61 1.25 21.01
N ILE A 326 19.32 1.19 19.72
CA ILE A 326 19.36 2.29 18.76
C ILE A 326 18.03 2.36 18.03
N THR A 327 17.50 3.56 17.81
CA THR A 327 16.37 3.79 16.92
C THR A 327 16.83 4.02 15.48
N ARG A 328 16.46 3.14 14.55
CA ARG A 328 16.78 3.21 13.11
C ARG A 328 15.54 3.51 12.28
N THR A 329 15.67 4.24 11.18
CA THR A 329 14.58 4.41 10.20
C THR A 329 14.28 3.07 9.51
N GLY A 330 13.06 2.59 9.64
CA GLY A 330 12.57 1.29 9.13
C GLY A 330 11.66 1.38 7.91
N GLY A 331 11.68 2.53 7.22
CA GLY A 331 10.88 2.83 6.03
C GLY A 331 10.02 4.09 6.21
N VAL A 332 9.27 4.43 5.17
CA VAL A 332 8.26 5.50 5.18
C VAL A 332 6.89 4.84 5.06
N ASP A 333 5.94 5.28 5.87
CA ASP A 333 4.55 4.89 5.76
C ASP A 333 3.98 5.44 4.44
N SER A 334 3.51 4.55 3.57
CA SER A 334 2.98 4.91 2.26
C SER A 334 1.66 5.69 2.33
N THR A 335 0.99 5.72 3.49
CA THR A 335 -0.30 6.40 3.66
C THR A 335 -0.15 7.87 4.04
N ASP A 336 0.80 8.20 4.91
CA ASP A 336 0.98 9.56 5.42
C ASP A 336 2.40 10.14 5.22
N GLY A 337 3.32 9.36 4.65
CA GLY A 337 4.71 9.79 4.42
C GLY A 337 5.56 9.86 5.70
N SER A 338 5.07 9.36 6.84
CA SER A 338 5.81 9.39 8.11
C SER A 338 6.91 8.32 8.15
N THR A 339 8.06 8.64 8.77
CA THR A 339 9.14 7.67 8.92
C THR A 339 8.78 6.65 10.01
N ARG A 340 8.75 5.35 9.68
CA ARG A 340 8.52 4.28 10.67
C ARG A 340 9.83 3.92 11.35
N SER A 341 9.95 4.20 12.64
CA SER A 341 11.14 3.84 13.43
C SER A 341 11.17 2.35 13.81
N ARG A 342 12.36 1.74 13.81
CA ARG A 342 12.62 0.37 14.26
C ARG A 342 13.72 0.35 15.31
N GLY A 343 13.56 -0.48 16.34
CA GLY A 343 14.61 -0.70 17.32
C GLY A 343 15.64 -1.71 16.84
N ALA A 344 16.92 -1.37 16.96
CA ALA A 344 18.01 -2.31 16.93
C ALA A 344 18.61 -2.46 18.32
N THR A 345 18.98 -3.68 18.71
CA THR A 345 19.35 -4.00 20.10
C THR A 345 20.58 -4.88 20.17
N ALA A 346 21.30 -4.79 21.29
CA ALA A 346 22.39 -5.68 21.64
C ALA A 346 22.37 -5.99 23.14
N ASP A 347 22.87 -7.17 23.51
CA ASP A 347 22.97 -7.64 24.90
C ASP A 347 24.12 -6.96 25.67
N THR A 348 25.02 -6.28 24.96
CA THR A 348 26.10 -5.48 25.51
C THR A 348 26.21 -4.14 24.77
N TYR A 349 26.57 -3.08 25.47
CA TYR A 349 26.93 -1.81 24.83
C TYR A 349 28.28 -1.94 24.10
N PRO A 350 28.33 -1.74 22.77
CA PRO A 350 29.56 -1.89 21.98
C PRO A 350 30.52 -0.70 22.13
N GLY A 351 30.10 0.38 22.78
CA GLY A 351 30.82 1.65 22.82
C GLY A 351 30.92 2.32 21.45
N LEU A 352 31.60 3.47 21.39
CA LEU A 352 31.76 4.20 20.13
C LEU A 352 32.86 3.67 19.20
N ARG A 353 33.69 2.71 19.64
CA ARG A 353 34.85 2.23 18.87
C ARG A 353 34.86 0.71 18.62
N GLY A 354 33.73 0.05 18.85
CA GLY A 354 33.60 -1.41 18.70
C GLY A 354 33.75 -1.88 17.25
N ASP A 355 34.50 -2.98 17.06
CA ASP A 355 34.67 -3.70 15.80
C ASP A 355 34.96 -2.81 14.57
N PRO A 356 36.11 -2.09 14.57
CA PRO A 356 36.42 -1.17 13.49
C PRO A 356 36.79 -1.91 12.19
N ARG A 357 36.24 -1.42 11.08
CA ARG A 357 36.67 -1.75 9.72
C ARG A 357 37.58 -0.66 9.18
N THR A 358 38.67 -1.07 8.55
CA THR A 358 39.61 -0.15 7.90
C THR A 358 39.19 0.11 6.46
N ILE A 359 39.00 1.39 6.11
CA ILE A 359 38.60 1.84 4.77
C ILE A 359 39.71 2.73 4.22
N PRO A 360 40.29 2.41 3.05
CA PRO A 360 41.31 3.25 2.45
C PRO A 360 40.72 4.61 2.06
N LEU A 361 41.45 5.68 2.37
CA LEU A 361 41.16 7.02 1.87
C LEU A 361 42.20 7.40 0.82
N THR A 362 41.75 8.11 -0.20
CA THR A 362 42.59 8.60 -1.30
C THR A 362 42.45 10.11 -1.41
N GLY A 363 43.54 10.78 -1.77
CA GLY A 363 43.59 12.21 -2.00
C GLY A 363 45.00 12.74 -1.80
N ARG A 364 45.41 13.66 -2.68
CA ARG A 364 46.68 14.37 -2.55
C ARG A 364 46.61 15.37 -1.40
N GLU A 365 47.78 15.83 -0.97
CA GLU A 365 47.89 16.99 -0.10
C GLU A 365 47.15 18.19 -0.70
N GLN A 366 46.38 18.88 0.14
CA GLN A 366 45.51 19.97 -0.27
C GLN A 366 45.80 21.22 0.55
N ARG A 367 45.81 22.37 -0.14
CA ARG A 367 45.95 23.69 0.47
C ARG A 367 44.58 24.35 0.51
N VAL A 368 44.19 24.83 1.68
CA VAL A 368 42.86 25.41 1.95
C VAL A 368 43.02 26.71 2.73
N ALA A 369 42.11 27.66 2.53
CA ALA A 369 42.18 28.98 3.12
C ALA A 369 41.13 29.15 4.21
N ASN A 370 41.56 29.61 5.39
CA ASN A 370 40.69 30.30 6.33
C ASN A 370 40.59 31.77 5.88
N PRO A 371 39.43 32.23 5.36
CA PRO A 371 39.29 33.60 4.88
C PRO A 371 39.32 34.61 6.04
N ALA A 372 39.64 35.87 5.71
CA ALA A 372 39.58 36.95 6.69
C ALA A 372 38.16 37.08 7.28
N GLY A 373 38.08 37.22 8.60
CA GLY A 373 36.81 37.23 9.33
C GLY A 373 36.06 35.89 9.35
N ALA A 374 36.65 34.80 8.83
CA ALA A 374 36.02 33.49 8.69
C ALA A 374 34.69 33.53 7.91
N SER A 375 34.60 34.40 6.89
CA SER A 375 33.40 34.60 6.08
C SER A 375 33.65 34.29 4.59
N PRO A 376 32.71 33.64 3.87
CA PRO A 376 31.46 33.07 4.40
C PRO A 376 31.70 31.77 5.21
N PRO A 377 30.95 31.53 6.30
CA PRO A 377 31.10 30.33 7.11
C PRO A 377 30.35 29.13 6.50
N ALA A 378 30.97 27.95 6.48
CA ALA A 378 30.28 26.71 6.13
C ALA A 378 29.09 26.46 7.07
N VAL A 379 28.09 25.72 6.59
CA VAL A 379 26.90 25.36 7.39
C VAL A 379 26.87 23.85 7.53
N SER A 380 27.01 23.34 8.76
CA SER A 380 26.83 21.92 9.08
C SER A 380 25.50 21.66 9.77
N ALA A 381 25.22 22.39 10.84
CA ALA A 381 23.99 22.30 11.62
C ALA A 381 23.44 23.70 11.92
N LEU A 382 22.11 23.81 11.98
CA LEU A 382 21.40 25.03 12.38
C LEU A 382 20.46 24.68 13.55
N PRO A 383 20.84 25.03 14.79
CA PRO A 383 19.99 24.83 15.97
C PRO A 383 18.62 25.49 15.81
N GLY A 384 17.56 24.78 16.21
CA GLY A 384 16.18 25.28 16.16
C GLY A 384 15.50 25.24 14.79
N LEU A 385 16.23 24.98 13.69
CA LEU A 385 15.67 24.79 12.35
C LEU A 385 15.55 23.31 11.94
N GLY A 386 16.06 22.37 12.75
CA GLY A 386 15.86 20.92 12.56
C GLY A 386 14.51 20.39 13.10
N GLY A 387 13.74 21.23 13.79
CA GLY A 387 12.43 20.90 14.38
C GLY A 387 11.26 20.71 13.39
N GLY A 388 11.50 20.82 12.09
CA GLY A 388 10.54 20.47 11.04
C GLY A 388 11.26 20.20 9.73
N GLY A 389 10.76 19.26 8.92
CA GLY A 389 11.17 18.98 7.53
C GLY A 389 12.63 18.56 7.33
N LEU A 390 13.61 19.40 7.70
CA LEU A 390 15.03 19.31 7.39
C LEU A 390 15.76 18.14 8.06
N ALA A 391 15.46 17.80 9.32
CA ALA A 391 16.02 16.59 9.96
C ALA A 391 15.43 15.30 9.35
N GLN A 392 14.14 15.34 8.99
CA GLN A 392 13.44 14.27 8.30
C GLN A 392 13.94 14.10 6.86
N LEU A 393 14.31 15.20 6.20
CA LEU A 393 14.96 15.26 4.89
C LEU A 393 16.38 14.67 4.96
N SER A 394 17.14 14.93 6.03
CA SER A 394 18.45 14.29 6.24
C SER A 394 18.33 12.77 6.45
N ALA A 395 17.26 12.29 7.10
CA ALA A 395 16.94 10.87 7.20
C ALA A 395 16.47 10.25 5.85
N LEU A 396 16.02 11.09 4.92
CA LEU A 396 15.69 10.75 3.52
C LEU A 396 16.85 11.02 2.55
N GLY A 397 18.03 11.39 3.04
CA GLY A 397 19.22 11.60 2.23
C GLY A 397 19.33 12.96 1.50
N THR A 398 18.64 14.00 2.00
CA THR A 398 18.78 15.39 1.52
C THR A 398 19.32 16.27 2.66
N GLY A 399 20.60 16.65 2.57
CA GLY A 399 21.28 17.49 3.57
C GLY A 399 21.35 18.97 3.20
N VAL A 400 21.30 19.85 4.20
CA VAL A 400 21.48 21.32 4.05
C VAL A 400 22.96 21.75 4.17
N SER A 401 23.86 20.78 4.36
CA SER A 401 25.27 21.07 4.62
C SER A 401 25.95 21.73 3.42
N LEU A 402 26.59 22.87 3.65
CA LEU A 402 27.25 23.68 2.63
C LEU A 402 28.71 23.92 3.01
N ASP A 403 29.63 23.49 2.14
CA ASP A 403 31.07 23.76 2.24
C ASP A 403 31.53 24.63 1.05
N PHE A 404 32.30 25.68 1.32
CA PHE A 404 32.75 26.61 0.29
C PHE A 404 34.02 26.14 -0.43
N PRO A 405 34.06 26.15 -1.78
CA PRO A 405 35.26 25.81 -2.53
C PRO A 405 36.49 26.62 -2.07
N GLY A 406 37.63 25.93 -1.91
CA GLY A 406 38.87 26.54 -1.41
C GLY A 406 38.98 26.66 0.12
N GLN A 407 37.90 26.40 0.87
CA GLN A 407 37.87 26.43 2.34
C GLN A 407 37.80 25.04 2.99
N TYR A 408 38.02 23.96 2.23
CA TYR A 408 38.05 22.62 2.79
C TYR A 408 38.96 21.67 2.01
N ALA A 409 39.52 20.69 2.72
CA ALA A 409 40.25 19.57 2.13
C ALA A 409 39.33 18.36 2.12
N LYS A 410 39.34 17.57 1.04
CA LYS A 410 38.51 16.35 0.94
C LYS A 410 39.33 15.11 0.61
N PHE A 411 38.94 13.99 1.18
CA PHE A 411 39.55 12.68 0.96
C PHE A 411 38.48 11.64 0.75
N ASP A 412 38.55 10.93 -0.38
CA ASP A 412 37.50 10.01 -0.83
C ASP A 412 37.91 8.55 -0.59
N ALA A 413 36.98 7.75 -0.07
CA ALA A 413 37.08 6.31 -0.10
C ALA A 413 36.63 5.76 -1.47
N PRO A 414 37.06 4.54 -1.85
CA PRO A 414 36.43 3.80 -2.94
C PRO A 414 34.93 3.58 -2.68
N PRO A 415 34.10 3.46 -3.74
CA PRO A 415 32.71 3.01 -3.61
C PRO A 415 32.60 1.69 -2.84
N GLN A 416 31.65 1.61 -1.91
CA GLN A 416 31.42 0.45 -1.07
C GLN A 416 30.86 -0.70 -1.92
N ARG A 417 31.49 -1.88 -1.82
CA ARG A 417 31.06 -3.09 -2.56
C ARG A 417 29.78 -3.71 -2.01
N THR A 418 29.52 -3.51 -0.72
CA THR A 418 28.33 -3.94 0.02
C THR A 418 27.86 -2.79 0.90
N ALA A 419 26.62 -2.83 1.38
CA ALA A 419 26.19 -1.88 2.40
C ALA A 419 27.12 -1.92 3.63
N LEU A 420 27.44 -0.74 4.15
CA LEU A 420 28.30 -0.55 5.33
C LEU A 420 27.53 0.22 6.38
N ARG A 421 27.27 -0.42 7.52
CA ARG A 421 26.72 0.26 8.70
C ARG A 421 27.86 0.87 9.52
N VAL A 422 27.83 2.18 9.68
CA VAL A 422 28.68 2.92 10.61
C VAL A 422 27.90 3.06 11.92
N THR A 423 28.42 2.52 13.02
CA THR A 423 27.81 2.63 14.36
C THR A 423 28.91 2.98 15.35
N GLY A 424 29.05 4.26 15.68
CA GLY A 424 30.11 4.78 16.55
C GLY A 424 30.86 5.98 15.95
N THR A 425 32.07 6.25 16.43
CA THR A 425 32.94 7.36 15.97
C THR A 425 34.02 6.89 14.99
N PRO A 426 33.95 7.26 13.71
CA PRO A 426 35.04 7.02 12.78
C PRO A 426 36.28 7.86 13.13
N THR A 427 37.47 7.36 12.82
CA THR A 427 38.73 8.07 13.08
C THR A 427 39.66 8.03 11.88
N ALA A 428 40.40 9.11 11.65
CA ALA A 428 41.41 9.21 10.60
C ALA A 428 42.64 9.97 11.10
N ARG A 429 43.84 9.58 10.66
CA ARG A 429 45.08 10.34 10.93
C ARG A 429 45.40 11.26 9.76
N VAL A 430 45.62 12.54 10.06
CA VAL A 430 45.98 13.56 9.07
C VAL A 430 47.18 14.37 9.56
N HIS A 431 47.93 14.92 8.63
CA HIS A 431 48.95 15.93 8.88
C HIS A 431 48.38 17.30 8.55
N VAL A 432 48.54 18.24 9.48
CA VAL A 432 48.08 19.62 9.33
C VAL A 432 49.24 20.56 9.52
N LYS A 433 49.48 21.41 8.51
CA LYS A 433 50.41 22.53 8.57
C LYS A 433 49.67 23.84 8.36
N SER A 434 50.03 24.88 9.11
CA SER A 434 49.37 26.19 9.05
C SER A 434 50.37 27.33 8.84
N THR A 435 49.91 28.43 8.26
CA THR A 435 50.67 29.70 8.28
C THR A 435 50.58 30.42 9.64
N SER A 436 49.54 30.12 10.44
CA SER A 436 49.36 30.61 11.81
C SER A 436 49.87 29.60 12.84
N ALA A 437 49.96 30.02 14.11
CA ALA A 437 50.40 29.15 15.21
C ALA A 437 49.46 27.94 15.40
N ASP A 438 48.16 28.17 15.31
CA ASP A 438 47.11 27.16 15.40
C ASP A 438 46.38 27.00 14.07
N ALA A 439 45.78 25.83 13.84
CA ALA A 439 44.74 25.63 12.83
C ALA A 439 43.43 25.20 13.50
N VAL A 440 42.31 25.78 13.09
CA VAL A 440 40.98 25.31 13.48
C VAL A 440 40.33 24.68 12.25
N LEU A 441 39.94 23.41 12.39
CA LEU A 441 39.34 22.60 11.33
C LEU A 441 38.02 22.01 11.82
N PHE A 442 37.12 21.74 10.88
CA PHE A 442 35.81 21.16 11.11
C PHE A 442 35.69 19.87 10.31
N ALA A 443 35.76 18.74 11.02
CA ALA A 443 35.80 17.41 10.44
C ALA A 443 34.39 16.86 10.24
N LYS A 444 34.12 16.43 9.01
CA LYS A 444 32.83 15.89 8.55
C LYS A 444 33.08 14.60 7.77
N LEU A 445 32.15 13.66 7.86
CA LEU A 445 32.19 12.43 7.07
C LEU A 445 30.91 12.32 6.27
N TYR A 446 31.01 12.55 4.96
CA TYR A 446 29.90 12.50 4.03
C TYR A 446 29.68 11.10 3.49
N ASP A 447 28.41 10.75 3.31
CA ASP A 447 27.96 9.66 2.45
C ASP A 447 27.61 10.23 1.07
N VAL A 448 28.34 9.80 0.04
CA VAL A 448 28.25 10.35 -1.33
C VAL A 448 27.76 9.28 -2.29
N GLY A 449 26.59 9.52 -2.89
CA GLY A 449 25.97 8.64 -3.87
C GLY A 449 26.63 8.68 -5.25
N PRO A 450 26.38 7.68 -6.13
CA PRO A 450 26.94 7.62 -7.48
C PRO A 450 26.61 8.84 -8.35
N GLY A 451 25.43 9.45 -8.15
CA GLY A 451 24.98 10.66 -8.84
C GLY A 451 25.55 11.96 -8.29
N GLY A 452 26.46 11.92 -7.31
CA GLY A 452 27.06 13.10 -6.70
C GLY A 452 26.24 13.75 -5.59
N SER A 453 25.06 13.21 -5.26
CA SER A 453 24.34 13.57 -4.03
C SER A 453 25.22 13.26 -2.81
N GLN A 454 25.21 14.14 -1.82
CA GLN A 454 25.97 13.95 -0.59
C GLN A 454 25.11 14.25 0.62
N VAL A 455 25.30 13.46 1.67
CA VAL A 455 24.57 13.55 2.94
C VAL A 455 25.59 13.60 4.06
N LEU A 456 25.39 14.52 5.00
CA LEU A 456 26.12 14.55 6.26
C LEU A 456 25.29 13.82 7.32
N PRO A 457 25.69 12.61 7.77
CA PRO A 457 24.94 11.85 8.76
C PRO A 457 24.73 12.66 10.05
N GLY A 458 23.47 12.79 10.46
CA GLY A 458 23.06 13.56 11.63
C GLY A 458 23.34 15.07 11.58
N GLN A 459 23.80 15.61 10.43
CA GLN A 459 24.28 16.99 10.31
C GLN A 459 25.37 17.36 11.34
N LEU A 460 26.11 16.36 11.84
CA LEU A 460 27.09 16.56 12.90
C LEU A 460 28.47 16.90 12.34
N VAL A 461 29.24 17.66 13.13
CA VAL A 461 30.60 18.09 12.81
C VAL A 461 31.48 18.05 14.05
N THR A 462 32.73 17.62 13.90
CA THR A 462 33.71 17.67 14.99
C THR A 462 34.69 18.82 14.77
N PRO A 463 34.69 19.86 15.61
CA PRO A 463 35.71 20.88 15.55
C PRO A 463 37.03 20.35 16.11
N LEU A 464 38.14 20.89 15.62
CA LEU A 464 39.49 20.48 16.01
C LEU A 464 40.41 21.71 16.01
N ARG A 465 40.96 22.07 17.18
CA ARG A 465 42.08 23.00 17.27
C ARG A 465 43.40 22.25 17.28
N VAL A 466 44.20 22.42 16.24
CA VAL A 466 45.55 21.88 16.12
C VAL A 466 46.54 22.96 16.57
N THR A 467 47.02 22.85 17.81
CA THR A 467 48.07 23.72 18.35
C THR A 467 49.45 23.36 17.80
N GLY A 468 50.28 24.36 17.55
CA GLY A 468 51.63 24.17 16.98
C GLY A 468 51.59 23.75 15.51
N ALA A 469 50.50 24.04 14.80
CA ALA A 469 50.32 23.67 13.39
C ALA A 469 51.33 24.34 12.45
N LYS A 470 52.01 25.42 12.87
CA LYS A 470 53.02 26.09 12.04
C LYS A 470 54.17 25.17 11.61
N ALA A 471 54.60 24.26 12.49
CA ALA A 471 55.65 23.29 12.20
C ALA A 471 55.16 22.08 11.37
N GLY A 472 53.84 21.92 11.23
CA GLY A 472 53.23 20.67 10.77
C GLY A 472 53.04 19.69 11.94
N LYS A 473 51.85 19.13 12.08
CA LYS A 473 51.52 18.20 13.16
C LYS A 473 50.61 17.08 12.67
N ASP A 474 50.95 15.85 13.03
CA ASP A 474 50.08 14.70 12.84
C ASP A 474 49.03 14.68 13.95
N VAL A 475 47.75 14.58 13.58
CA VAL A 475 46.61 14.55 14.49
C VAL A 475 45.65 13.44 14.12
N THR A 476 45.07 12.81 15.15
CA THR A 476 43.96 11.87 14.96
C THR A 476 42.66 12.64 15.03
N VAL A 477 41.97 12.71 13.90
CA VAL A 477 40.64 13.27 13.78
C VAL A 477 39.64 12.22 14.25
N THR A 478 38.88 12.55 15.30
CA THR A 478 37.75 11.75 15.78
C THR A 478 36.49 12.40 15.22
N LEU A 479 35.73 11.68 14.40
CA LEU A 479 34.53 12.20 13.74
C LEU A 479 33.30 12.06 14.63
N PRO A 480 32.18 12.75 14.32
CA PRO A 480 30.98 12.63 15.13
C PRO A 480 30.49 11.18 15.22
N PRO A 481 30.03 10.74 16.40
CA PRO A 481 29.44 9.43 16.55
C PRO A 481 28.07 9.37 15.86
N VAL A 482 27.84 8.36 15.03
CA VAL A 482 26.60 8.18 14.24
C VAL A 482 26.20 6.71 14.13
N ASP A 483 24.91 6.42 13.93
CA ASP A 483 24.41 5.16 13.35
C ASP A 483 23.86 5.44 11.95
N HIS A 484 24.63 5.14 10.90
CA HIS A 484 24.30 5.48 9.51
C HIS A 484 24.63 4.34 8.56
N GLU A 485 23.73 4.05 7.62
CA GLU A 485 24.00 3.07 6.56
C GLU A 485 24.51 3.76 5.30
N VAL A 486 25.74 3.42 4.92
CA VAL A 486 26.28 3.75 3.61
C VAL A 486 25.85 2.67 2.65
N GLN A 487 25.04 3.03 1.65
CA GLN A 487 24.49 2.08 0.69
C GLN A 487 25.59 1.49 -0.21
N GLN A 488 25.30 0.33 -0.81
CA GLN A 488 26.16 -0.24 -1.84
C GLN A 488 26.34 0.75 -2.99
N GLY A 489 27.58 0.92 -3.48
CA GLY A 489 27.92 1.87 -4.54
C GLY A 489 28.13 3.31 -4.08
N HIS A 490 27.71 3.68 -2.86
CA HIS A 490 28.08 4.96 -2.26
C HIS A 490 29.54 4.96 -1.79
N ARG A 491 30.11 6.15 -1.56
CA ARG A 491 31.45 6.30 -1.00
C ARG A 491 31.44 7.22 0.21
N LEU A 492 32.36 6.96 1.14
CA LEU A 492 32.63 7.85 2.26
C LEU A 492 33.60 8.96 1.82
N ARG A 493 33.34 10.20 2.24
CA ARG A 493 34.21 11.35 2.00
C ARG A 493 34.51 12.08 3.32
N LEU A 494 35.78 12.07 3.72
CA LEU A 494 36.27 12.90 4.82
C LEU A 494 36.47 14.33 4.32
N VAL A 495 35.85 15.30 4.98
CA VAL A 495 36.03 16.74 4.74
C VAL A 495 36.59 17.41 5.98
N LEU A 496 37.59 18.26 5.80
CA LEU A 496 38.16 19.13 6.83
C LEU A 496 38.02 20.58 6.37
N ALA A 497 36.93 21.22 6.82
CA ALA A 497 36.62 22.62 6.50
C ALA A 497 37.33 23.58 7.46
N THR A 498 37.59 24.82 7.03
CA THR A 498 38.27 25.84 7.85
C THR A 498 37.32 26.76 8.62
N THR A 499 36.05 26.79 8.22
CA THR A 499 34.99 27.60 8.84
C THR A 499 33.77 26.75 9.14
N ASP A 500 33.00 27.12 10.16
CA ASP A 500 31.68 26.57 10.44
C ASP A 500 30.86 27.61 11.23
N LEU A 501 29.59 27.80 10.85
CA LEU A 501 28.72 28.80 11.45
C LEU A 501 28.44 28.56 12.94
N ALA A 502 28.37 27.29 13.37
CA ALA A 502 28.01 26.93 14.74
C ALA A 502 29.15 27.21 15.75
N TYR A 503 30.38 27.39 15.26
CA TYR A 503 31.59 27.47 16.06
C TYR A 503 32.37 28.77 15.82
N ALA A 504 33.19 29.15 16.79
CA ALA A 504 34.13 30.25 16.61
C ALA A 504 35.33 29.79 15.77
N SER A 505 35.45 30.41 14.60
CA SER A 505 36.60 30.24 13.70
C SER A 505 37.57 31.43 13.88
N PRO A 506 38.90 31.24 13.70
CA PRO A 506 39.85 32.34 13.76
C PRO A 506 39.52 33.42 12.72
N THR A 507 39.50 34.69 13.13
CA THR A 507 39.21 35.82 12.23
C THR A 507 40.44 36.22 11.40
N ALA A 508 41.64 35.91 11.86
CA ALA A 508 42.87 36.14 11.10
C ALA A 508 42.94 35.17 9.90
N PRO A 509 43.25 35.67 8.69
CA PRO A 509 43.39 34.82 7.53
C PRO A 509 44.59 33.89 7.69
N ALA A 510 44.41 32.63 7.29
CA ALA A 510 45.47 31.63 7.34
C ALA A 510 45.31 30.63 6.19
N THR A 511 46.42 30.02 5.79
CA THR A 511 46.43 28.90 4.85
C THR A 511 46.81 27.63 5.58
N TYR A 512 45.98 26.60 5.44
CA TYR A 512 46.25 25.28 5.99
C TYR A 512 46.60 24.32 4.85
N THR A 513 47.52 23.42 5.13
CA THR A 513 47.87 22.30 4.26
C THR A 513 47.53 21.01 5.00
N VAL A 514 46.75 20.14 4.35
CA VAL A 514 46.22 18.93 4.95
C VAL A 514 46.55 17.73 4.07
N SER A 515 47.10 16.67 4.66
CA SER A 515 47.37 15.40 3.98
C SER A 515 47.03 14.19 4.86
N LEU A 516 46.75 13.03 4.25
CA LEU A 516 46.44 11.79 4.95
C LEU A 516 47.70 11.13 5.50
N LYS A 517 47.60 10.51 6.68
CA LYS A 517 48.64 9.67 7.29
C LYS A 517 48.20 8.23 7.51
N GLY A 518 46.97 7.88 7.12
CA GLY A 518 46.46 6.52 7.22
C GLY A 518 45.02 6.39 6.71
N PRO A 519 44.47 5.17 6.77
CA PRO A 519 43.10 4.89 6.39
C PRO A 519 42.09 5.45 7.41
N LEU A 520 40.81 5.43 7.01
CA LEU A 520 39.69 5.68 7.90
C LEU A 520 39.37 4.39 8.69
N SER A 521 39.27 4.49 10.01
CA SER A 521 38.77 3.42 10.88
C SER A 521 37.30 3.68 11.17
N VAL A 522 36.43 2.73 10.84
CA VAL A 522 34.97 2.87 10.90
C VAL A 522 34.38 1.79 11.82
N PRO A 523 33.83 2.14 13.00
CA PRO A 523 33.17 1.17 13.88
C PRO A 523 31.85 0.67 13.27
N THR A 524 31.59 -0.63 13.39
CA THR A 524 30.44 -1.28 12.71
C THR A 524 29.46 -2.01 13.63
N ALA A 525 29.83 -2.23 14.90
CA ALA A 525 29.00 -2.84 15.94
C ALA A 525 28.08 -3.99 15.44
N PRO A 526 28.65 -5.08 14.87
CA PRO A 526 27.87 -6.14 14.22
C PRO A 526 26.90 -6.87 15.15
N GLY A 527 27.11 -6.82 16.47
CA GLY A 527 26.19 -7.37 17.47
C GLY A 527 24.86 -6.61 17.62
N VAL A 528 24.71 -5.43 16.99
CA VAL A 528 23.48 -4.62 17.07
C VAL A 528 22.51 -5.00 15.96
N THR A 529 21.56 -5.85 16.31
CA THR A 529 20.61 -6.43 15.34
C THR A 529 19.30 -5.65 15.31
N THR A 530 18.82 -5.29 14.12
CA THR A 530 17.51 -4.65 13.95
C THR A 530 16.42 -5.70 14.14
N ALA A 531 15.46 -5.46 15.03
CA ALA A 531 14.36 -6.39 15.25
C ALA A 531 13.62 -6.66 13.92
N ALA A 532 13.45 -7.93 13.58
CA ALA A 532 12.55 -8.33 12.50
C ALA A 532 11.13 -7.92 12.88
N THR A 533 10.36 -7.38 11.93
CA THR A 533 8.94 -7.10 12.16
C THR A 533 8.28 -8.44 12.52
N PRO A 534 7.72 -8.62 13.73
CA PRO A 534 7.01 -9.85 14.03
C PRO A 534 5.87 -9.95 13.02
N LEU A 535 5.87 -11.05 12.26
CA LEU A 535 4.75 -11.31 11.36
C LEU A 535 3.49 -11.36 12.24
N PRO A 536 2.44 -10.60 11.89
CA PRO A 536 1.19 -10.66 12.63
C PRO A 536 0.75 -12.11 12.85
N SER A 537 0.19 -12.42 14.01
CA SER A 537 -0.18 -13.81 14.35
C SER A 537 -1.05 -14.47 13.28
N TRP A 538 -1.88 -13.71 12.56
CA TRP A 538 -2.68 -14.17 11.42
C TRP A 538 -1.88 -14.76 10.25
N VAL A 539 -0.62 -14.35 10.05
CA VAL A 539 0.26 -14.91 9.01
C VAL A 539 0.57 -16.37 9.29
N TRP A 540 0.75 -16.75 10.56
CA TRP A 540 0.93 -18.14 10.97
C TRP A 540 -0.35 -18.98 10.85
N TRP A 541 -1.51 -18.32 10.81
CA TRP A 541 -2.79 -18.97 10.53
C TRP A 541 -3.08 -19.13 9.04
N LEU A 542 -2.37 -18.42 8.13
CA LEU A 542 -2.57 -18.56 6.69
C LEU A 542 -2.30 -19.97 6.14
N PRO A 543 -1.25 -20.71 6.56
CA PRO A 543 -1.04 -22.09 6.12
C PRO A 543 -2.17 -23.01 6.59
N LEU A 544 -2.67 -22.82 7.83
CA LEU A 544 -3.78 -23.60 8.37
C LEU A 544 -5.11 -23.26 7.69
N ALA A 545 -5.36 -21.98 7.41
CA ALA A 545 -6.52 -21.53 6.65
C ALA A 545 -6.46 -22.02 5.20
N GLY A 546 -5.27 -22.00 4.59
CA GLY A 546 -5.00 -22.56 3.26
C GLY A 546 -5.22 -24.08 3.22
N ALA A 547 -4.74 -24.81 4.23
CA ALA A 547 -4.96 -26.25 4.37
C ALA A 547 -6.44 -26.58 4.61
N ALA A 548 -7.15 -25.81 5.44
CA ALA A 548 -8.58 -25.96 5.68
C ALA A 548 -9.41 -25.64 4.42
N ALA A 549 -9.03 -24.62 3.65
CA ALA A 549 -9.64 -24.28 2.38
C ALA A 549 -9.36 -25.36 1.33
N ALA A 550 -8.13 -25.89 1.26
CA ALA A 550 -7.77 -27.01 0.41
C ALA A 550 -8.53 -28.29 0.79
N LEU A 551 -8.67 -28.58 2.08
CA LEU A 551 -9.45 -29.70 2.59
C LEU A 551 -10.95 -29.52 2.29
N ALA A 552 -11.50 -28.33 2.47
CA ALA A 552 -12.87 -28.01 2.11
C ALA A 552 -13.08 -28.14 0.59
N LEU A 553 -12.14 -27.69 -0.23
CA LEU A 553 -12.16 -27.87 -1.68
C LEU A 553 -12.05 -29.35 -2.05
N LEU A 554 -11.19 -30.14 -1.41
CA LEU A 554 -11.07 -31.59 -1.66
C LEU A 554 -12.33 -32.37 -1.23
N LEU A 555 -12.97 -31.96 -0.13
CA LEU A 555 -14.20 -32.58 0.39
C LEU A 555 -15.46 -32.14 -0.38
N THR A 556 -15.48 -30.94 -0.98
CA THR A 556 -16.63 -30.42 -1.75
C THR A 556 -16.50 -30.61 -3.26
N ALA A 557 -15.29 -30.72 -3.82
CA ALA A 557 -15.02 -30.97 -5.24
C ALA A 557 -15.29 -32.43 -5.66
N ARG A 558 -15.61 -33.32 -4.71
CA ARG A 558 -16.06 -34.70 -5.00
C ARG A 558 -17.54 -34.84 -5.37
N ARG A 559 -18.20 -33.77 -5.83
CA ARG A 559 -19.31 -33.94 -6.77
C ARG A 559 -18.77 -33.86 -8.19
N ARG A 560 -18.17 -34.97 -8.65
CA ARG A 560 -18.18 -35.28 -10.08
C ARG A 560 -19.66 -35.29 -10.47
N THR A 561 -20.12 -34.25 -11.16
CA THR A 561 -21.27 -34.39 -12.05
C THR A 561 -20.81 -35.35 -13.13
N THR A 562 -20.93 -36.65 -12.88
CA THR A 562 -20.93 -37.66 -13.93
C THR A 562 -21.88 -37.15 -15.00
N ALA A 563 -21.37 -36.96 -16.22
CA ALA A 563 -22.23 -36.66 -17.35
C ALA A 563 -23.31 -37.76 -17.39
N PRO A 564 -24.59 -37.41 -17.57
CA PRO A 564 -25.61 -38.40 -17.89
C PRO A 564 -25.11 -39.20 -19.08
N ALA A 565 -25.33 -40.51 -19.07
CA ALA A 565 -24.98 -41.36 -20.19
C ALA A 565 -25.63 -40.81 -21.48
N PRO A 566 -24.98 -40.98 -22.65
CA PRO A 566 -25.61 -40.68 -23.93
C PRO A 566 -26.93 -41.44 -24.02
N ASP A 567 -27.97 -40.77 -24.49
CA ASP A 567 -29.26 -41.40 -24.73
C ASP A 567 -29.20 -42.18 -26.06
N PRO A 568 -29.27 -43.52 -26.05
CA PRO A 568 -29.16 -44.32 -27.26
C PRO A 568 -30.32 -44.11 -28.25
N GLU A 569 -31.51 -43.71 -27.78
CA GLU A 569 -32.67 -43.47 -28.65
C GLU A 569 -32.52 -42.16 -29.46
N LEU A 570 -31.63 -41.27 -29.01
CA LEU A 570 -31.36 -39.99 -29.64
C LEU A 570 -30.01 -39.96 -30.38
N ALA A 571 -29.34 -41.09 -30.54
CA ALA A 571 -28.00 -41.17 -31.14
C ALA A 571 -27.94 -40.65 -32.59
N GLU A 572 -29.01 -40.87 -33.36
CA GLU A 572 -29.14 -40.41 -34.76
C GLU A 572 -29.86 -39.05 -34.88
N VAL A 573 -30.24 -38.42 -33.77
CA VAL A 573 -30.96 -37.14 -33.76
C VAL A 573 -29.95 -35.98 -33.61
N PRO A 574 -29.82 -35.09 -34.61
CA PRO A 574 -28.85 -34.00 -34.57
C PRO A 574 -29.02 -33.06 -33.37
N LEU A 575 -30.25 -32.69 -33.00
CA LEU A 575 -30.48 -31.77 -31.89
C LEU A 575 -31.83 -32.04 -31.21
N VAL A 576 -31.80 -32.08 -29.89
CA VAL A 576 -32.98 -32.02 -29.02
C VAL A 576 -32.75 -30.95 -27.96
N ILE A 577 -33.70 -30.04 -27.83
CA ILE A 577 -33.74 -29.04 -26.76
C ILE A 577 -34.97 -29.31 -25.90
N THR A 578 -34.81 -29.35 -24.58
CA THR A 578 -35.89 -29.60 -23.61
C THR A 578 -35.86 -28.58 -22.49
N ASP A 579 -36.96 -27.83 -22.34
CA ASP A 579 -37.26 -26.84 -21.30
C ASP A 579 -36.14 -25.81 -21.05
N LEU A 580 -35.45 -25.43 -22.11
CA LEU A 580 -34.24 -24.63 -22.02
C LEU A 580 -34.53 -23.21 -21.52
N SER A 581 -33.81 -22.79 -20.48
CA SER A 581 -34.05 -21.52 -19.79
C SER A 581 -32.75 -20.79 -19.44
N LYS A 582 -32.72 -19.46 -19.65
CA LYS A 582 -31.59 -18.59 -19.32
C LYS A 582 -31.99 -17.20 -18.85
N ARG A 583 -31.33 -16.72 -17.79
CA ARG A 583 -31.40 -15.38 -17.21
C ARG A 583 -30.00 -14.80 -17.02
N TYR A 584 -29.81 -13.53 -17.37
CA TYR A 584 -28.55 -12.83 -17.16
C TYR A 584 -28.55 -12.06 -15.82
N ALA A 585 -27.41 -12.01 -15.14
CA ALA A 585 -27.28 -11.48 -13.77
C ALA A 585 -27.73 -10.02 -13.58
N LYS A 586 -27.72 -9.21 -14.65
CA LYS A 586 -28.14 -7.80 -14.64
C LYS A 586 -29.64 -7.59 -14.89
N SER A 587 -30.42 -8.66 -15.10
CA SER A 587 -31.86 -8.60 -15.36
C SER A 587 -32.57 -9.72 -14.61
N SER A 588 -32.88 -9.49 -13.33
CA SER A 588 -33.53 -10.48 -12.46
C SER A 588 -34.95 -10.85 -12.91
N ASP A 589 -35.61 -9.96 -13.66
CA ASP A 589 -37.03 -10.08 -14.03
C ASP A 589 -37.29 -10.49 -15.49
N ARG A 590 -36.27 -10.57 -16.35
CA ARG A 590 -36.46 -10.96 -17.77
C ARG A 590 -35.60 -12.17 -18.15
N TYR A 591 -36.27 -13.23 -18.63
CA TYR A 591 -35.64 -14.38 -19.25
C TYR A 591 -35.16 -14.01 -20.66
N ALA A 592 -33.95 -14.42 -21.01
CA ALA A 592 -33.44 -14.33 -22.38
C ALA A 592 -33.95 -15.51 -23.24
N VAL A 593 -34.10 -16.67 -22.61
CA VAL A 593 -34.77 -17.86 -23.16
C VAL A 593 -35.55 -18.50 -22.01
N ARG A 594 -36.76 -18.97 -22.25
CA ARG A 594 -37.64 -19.55 -21.24
C ARG A 594 -38.41 -20.73 -21.81
N ASP A 595 -38.24 -21.89 -21.18
CA ASP A 595 -39.00 -23.11 -21.43
C ASP A 595 -39.02 -23.53 -22.92
N LEU A 596 -37.88 -23.35 -23.62
CA LEU A 596 -37.77 -23.64 -25.06
C LEU A 596 -37.54 -25.14 -25.30
N SER A 597 -38.42 -25.76 -26.10
CA SER A 597 -38.36 -27.19 -26.42
C SER A 597 -38.63 -27.44 -27.91
N PHE A 598 -37.68 -28.04 -28.63
CA PHE A 598 -37.87 -28.49 -30.02
C PHE A 598 -36.80 -29.52 -30.43
N ARG A 599 -37.04 -30.21 -31.55
CA ARG A 599 -36.18 -31.27 -32.10
C ARG A 599 -35.87 -31.00 -33.56
N VAL A 600 -34.65 -31.36 -34.00
CA VAL A 600 -34.18 -31.24 -35.38
C VAL A 600 -33.77 -32.62 -35.88
N GLU A 601 -34.31 -33.01 -37.04
CA GLU A 601 -34.01 -34.27 -37.69
C GLU A 601 -32.83 -34.15 -38.67
N LYS A 602 -32.28 -35.30 -39.05
CA LYS A 602 -31.16 -35.41 -39.98
C LYS A 602 -31.55 -34.88 -41.37
N GLY A 603 -30.66 -34.11 -42.00
CA GLY A 603 -30.86 -33.55 -43.34
C GLY A 603 -31.79 -32.33 -43.40
N GLN A 604 -32.27 -31.85 -42.25
CA GLN A 604 -33.06 -30.60 -42.20
C GLN A 604 -32.15 -29.37 -42.34
N VAL A 605 -32.62 -28.40 -43.14
CA VAL A 605 -32.20 -27.00 -43.01
C VAL A 605 -33.24 -26.31 -42.15
N LEU A 606 -32.88 -25.97 -40.92
CA LEU A 606 -33.76 -25.36 -39.92
C LEU A 606 -33.49 -23.85 -39.82
N GLY A 607 -34.51 -23.04 -40.05
CA GLY A 607 -34.48 -21.59 -39.82
C GLY A 607 -34.96 -21.24 -38.42
N LEU A 608 -34.10 -20.65 -37.59
CA LEU A 608 -34.46 -20.04 -36.32
C LEU A 608 -34.85 -18.57 -36.58
N LEU A 609 -36.14 -18.28 -36.50
CA LEU A 609 -36.73 -17.03 -36.94
C LEU A 609 -37.33 -16.26 -35.76
N GLY A 610 -37.19 -14.95 -35.74
CA GLY A 610 -37.75 -14.09 -34.68
C GLY A 610 -37.15 -12.68 -34.70
N PRO A 611 -37.78 -11.69 -34.06
CA PRO A 611 -37.26 -10.34 -34.00
C PRO A 611 -35.94 -10.27 -33.21
N ASN A 612 -35.25 -9.12 -33.33
CA ASN A 612 -34.07 -8.86 -32.51
C ASN A 612 -34.43 -8.90 -31.03
N GLY A 613 -33.70 -9.69 -30.25
CA GLY A 613 -34.00 -9.91 -28.83
C GLY A 613 -34.95 -11.08 -28.53
N ALA A 614 -35.39 -11.86 -29.53
CA ALA A 614 -36.21 -13.07 -29.34
C ALA A 614 -35.49 -14.24 -28.63
N GLY A 615 -34.18 -14.13 -28.38
CA GLY A 615 -33.39 -15.16 -27.69
C GLY A 615 -32.54 -16.05 -28.60
N LYS A 616 -32.62 -15.91 -29.94
CA LYS A 616 -31.92 -16.73 -30.95
C LYS A 616 -30.43 -16.96 -30.66
N THR A 617 -29.62 -15.89 -30.64
CA THR A 617 -28.18 -15.97 -30.35
C THR A 617 -27.89 -16.54 -28.95
N THR A 618 -28.76 -16.29 -27.96
CA THR A 618 -28.58 -16.88 -26.62
C THR A 618 -28.82 -18.39 -26.64
N THR A 619 -29.81 -18.87 -27.40
CA THR A 619 -30.02 -20.31 -27.65
C THR A 619 -28.83 -20.95 -28.36
N LEU A 620 -28.33 -20.33 -29.44
CA LEU A 620 -27.18 -20.84 -30.18
C LEU A 620 -25.91 -20.90 -29.32
N ARG A 621 -25.63 -19.88 -28.50
CA ARG A 621 -24.50 -19.89 -27.55
C ARG A 621 -24.60 -20.97 -26.49
N MET A 622 -25.81 -21.32 -26.04
CA MET A 622 -26.01 -22.44 -25.12
C MET A 622 -25.80 -23.79 -25.81
N LEU A 623 -26.23 -23.93 -27.06
CA LEU A 623 -26.06 -25.15 -27.86
C LEU A 623 -24.56 -25.45 -28.15
N MET A 624 -23.75 -24.43 -28.37
CA MET A 624 -22.29 -24.59 -28.50
C MET A 624 -21.56 -24.77 -27.15
N GLY A 625 -22.27 -24.72 -26.02
CA GLY A 625 -21.67 -24.80 -24.69
C GLY A 625 -20.86 -23.55 -24.27
N LEU A 626 -20.97 -22.42 -25.00
CA LEU A 626 -20.31 -21.16 -24.65
C LEU A 626 -20.95 -20.51 -23.40
N ILE A 627 -22.25 -20.74 -23.20
CA ILE A 627 -23.00 -20.24 -22.05
C ILE A 627 -23.75 -21.42 -21.40
N ARG A 628 -23.73 -21.50 -20.07
CA ARG A 628 -24.49 -22.52 -19.33
C ARG A 628 -25.96 -22.13 -19.19
N PRO A 629 -26.93 -23.02 -19.48
CA PRO A 629 -28.34 -22.78 -19.17
C PRO A 629 -28.59 -22.75 -17.66
N ASP A 630 -29.61 -22.02 -17.24
CA ASP A 630 -30.04 -22.00 -15.83
C ASP A 630 -31.09 -23.09 -15.53
N GLY A 631 -31.74 -23.64 -16.57
CA GLY A 631 -32.66 -24.77 -16.53
C GLY A 631 -32.81 -25.42 -17.91
N GLY A 632 -33.35 -26.65 -17.95
CA GLY A 632 -33.46 -27.47 -19.16
C GLY A 632 -32.17 -28.16 -19.59
N GLU A 633 -32.22 -28.88 -20.71
CA GLU A 633 -31.07 -29.55 -21.31
C GLU A 633 -31.05 -29.45 -22.84
N ILE A 634 -29.84 -29.57 -23.41
CA ILE A 634 -29.61 -29.66 -24.85
C ILE A 634 -28.85 -30.96 -25.09
N ARG A 635 -29.32 -31.78 -26.03
CA ARG A 635 -28.66 -33.01 -26.48
C ARG A 635 -28.36 -32.94 -27.97
N VAL A 636 -27.16 -33.35 -28.34
CA VAL A 636 -26.71 -33.48 -29.73
C VAL A 636 -26.26 -34.92 -29.91
N PHE A 637 -26.84 -35.66 -30.85
CA PHE A 637 -26.59 -37.10 -31.05
C PHE A 637 -26.62 -37.90 -29.73
N GLY A 638 -27.66 -37.67 -28.91
CA GLY A 638 -27.86 -38.29 -27.59
C GLY A 638 -26.98 -37.77 -26.45
N HIS A 639 -25.96 -36.96 -26.74
CA HIS A 639 -25.01 -36.45 -25.75
C HIS A 639 -25.45 -35.09 -25.19
N ALA A 640 -25.50 -34.97 -23.86
CA ALA A 640 -25.81 -33.71 -23.20
C ALA A 640 -24.70 -32.66 -23.40
N ILE A 641 -25.05 -31.48 -23.91
CA ILE A 641 -24.14 -30.38 -24.17
C ILE A 641 -23.70 -29.70 -22.87
N ARG A 642 -22.39 -29.57 -22.72
CA ARG A 642 -21.72 -28.81 -21.65
C ARG A 642 -20.43 -28.21 -22.19
N PRO A 643 -19.86 -27.19 -21.53
CA PRO A 643 -18.53 -26.69 -21.90
C PRO A 643 -17.51 -27.84 -21.97
N GLY A 644 -16.90 -28.04 -23.15
CA GLY A 644 -15.92 -29.10 -23.40
C GLY A 644 -16.49 -30.49 -23.71
N ALA A 645 -17.79 -30.63 -24.02
CA ALA A 645 -18.36 -31.92 -24.42
C ALA A 645 -17.72 -32.45 -25.72
N THR A 646 -17.32 -33.73 -25.74
CA THR A 646 -16.65 -34.37 -26.89
C THR A 646 -17.50 -34.35 -28.16
N VAL A 647 -18.83 -34.40 -28.02
CA VAL A 647 -19.77 -34.32 -29.14
C VAL A 647 -19.69 -33.00 -29.92
N LEU A 648 -19.17 -31.93 -29.32
CA LEU A 648 -18.97 -30.64 -30.03
C LEU A 648 -17.98 -30.76 -31.20
N SER A 649 -17.15 -31.81 -31.25
CA SER A 649 -16.32 -32.11 -32.42
C SER A 649 -17.12 -32.45 -33.69
N ARG A 650 -18.39 -32.86 -33.53
CA ARG A 650 -19.37 -33.13 -34.61
C ARG A 650 -20.21 -31.91 -34.95
N VAL A 651 -19.92 -30.75 -34.34
CA VAL A 651 -20.67 -29.51 -34.50
C VAL A 651 -19.77 -28.41 -35.07
N GLY A 652 -20.13 -27.88 -36.23
CA GLY A 652 -19.52 -26.69 -36.83
C GLY A 652 -20.34 -25.47 -36.47
N ALA A 653 -19.70 -24.36 -36.10
CA ALA A 653 -20.44 -23.17 -35.75
C ALA A 653 -19.78 -21.86 -36.19
N PHE A 654 -20.63 -20.93 -36.62
CA PHE A 654 -20.29 -19.54 -36.89
C PHE A 654 -21.24 -18.64 -36.10
N VAL A 655 -20.73 -18.03 -35.02
CA VAL A 655 -21.50 -17.16 -34.12
C VAL A 655 -20.64 -15.96 -33.73
N GLU A 656 -21.19 -14.74 -33.81
CA GLU A 656 -20.53 -13.46 -33.49
C GLU A 656 -19.31 -13.09 -34.36
N GLY A 657 -19.46 -13.02 -35.68
CA GLY A 657 -18.46 -12.43 -36.57
C GLY A 657 -17.13 -13.19 -36.65
N ALA A 658 -16.39 -13.01 -37.74
CA ALA A 658 -15.19 -13.80 -37.98
C ALA A 658 -13.93 -13.10 -37.44
N GLY A 659 -13.36 -13.62 -36.35
CA GLY A 659 -12.13 -13.12 -35.72
C GLY A 659 -10.84 -13.52 -36.45
N PHE A 660 -10.76 -13.28 -37.76
CA PHE A 660 -9.59 -13.64 -38.56
C PHE A 660 -8.40 -12.71 -38.34
N LEU A 661 -7.19 -13.27 -38.47
CA LEU A 661 -5.96 -12.49 -38.49
C LEU A 661 -5.82 -11.81 -39.87
N PRO A 662 -5.90 -10.47 -39.95
CA PRO A 662 -6.06 -9.75 -41.22
C PRO A 662 -4.81 -9.78 -42.12
N HIS A 663 -3.64 -10.03 -41.53
CA HIS A 663 -2.36 -10.10 -42.24
C HIS A 663 -2.06 -11.48 -42.83
N LEU A 664 -2.77 -12.52 -42.38
CA LEU A 664 -2.65 -13.88 -42.92
C LEU A 664 -3.58 -14.07 -44.11
N THR A 665 -3.20 -14.98 -45.01
CA THR A 665 -4.05 -15.46 -46.10
C THR A 665 -5.26 -16.22 -45.58
N GLY A 666 -6.29 -16.37 -46.43
CA GLY A 666 -7.46 -17.18 -46.08
C GLY A 666 -7.07 -18.61 -45.71
N ARG A 667 -6.16 -19.22 -46.46
CA ARG A 667 -5.64 -20.57 -46.20
C ARG A 667 -4.93 -20.67 -44.83
N GLU A 668 -4.02 -19.75 -44.54
CA GLU A 668 -3.26 -19.74 -43.28
C GLU A 668 -4.17 -19.57 -42.05
N ASN A 669 -5.24 -18.79 -42.16
CA ASN A 669 -6.23 -18.66 -41.08
C ASN A 669 -6.93 -19.99 -40.77
N LEU A 670 -7.33 -20.74 -41.79
CA LEU A 670 -8.00 -22.04 -41.62
C LEU A 670 -7.05 -23.10 -41.04
N GLU A 671 -5.81 -23.16 -41.55
CA GLU A 671 -4.79 -24.07 -41.05
C GLU A 671 -4.42 -23.77 -39.59
N LEU A 672 -4.28 -22.50 -39.24
CA LEU A 672 -4.02 -22.07 -37.86
C LEU A 672 -5.18 -22.44 -36.93
N TYR A 673 -6.42 -22.18 -37.36
CA TYR A 673 -7.62 -22.55 -36.60
C TYR A 673 -7.66 -24.06 -36.33
N TRP A 674 -7.45 -24.90 -37.35
CA TRP A 674 -7.45 -26.35 -37.18
C TRP A 674 -6.37 -26.83 -36.21
N ARG A 675 -5.14 -26.31 -36.36
CA ARG A 675 -4.03 -26.65 -35.44
C ARG A 675 -4.35 -26.31 -33.98
N ALA A 676 -5.06 -25.20 -33.73
CA ALA A 676 -5.46 -24.80 -32.38
C ALA A 676 -6.47 -25.76 -31.74
N THR A 677 -7.20 -26.56 -32.53
CA THR A 677 -8.12 -27.58 -31.99
C THR A 677 -7.40 -28.81 -31.43
N GLY A 678 -6.12 -29.00 -31.78
CA GLY A 678 -5.34 -30.19 -31.40
C GLY A 678 -5.76 -31.49 -32.10
N ARG A 679 -6.62 -31.41 -33.12
CA ARG A 679 -7.09 -32.56 -33.91
C ARG A 679 -6.08 -32.93 -35.01
N PRO A 680 -6.05 -34.20 -35.47
CA PRO A 680 -5.17 -34.62 -36.55
C PRO A 680 -5.41 -33.83 -37.85
N PRO A 681 -4.36 -33.43 -38.61
CA PRO A 681 -4.51 -32.67 -39.85
C PRO A 681 -5.34 -33.38 -40.95
N GLU A 682 -5.31 -34.71 -40.99
CA GLU A 682 -6.05 -35.55 -41.92
C GLU A 682 -7.58 -35.41 -41.77
N ASP A 683 -8.05 -35.14 -40.55
CA ASP A 683 -9.47 -34.97 -40.23
C ASP A 683 -9.98 -33.57 -40.60
N ALA A 684 -9.14 -32.67 -41.13
CA ALA A 684 -9.52 -31.29 -41.40
C ALA A 684 -10.50 -31.14 -42.57
N HIS A 685 -10.45 -32.07 -43.54
CA HIS A 685 -11.19 -32.00 -44.81
C HIS A 685 -11.10 -30.62 -45.50
N LEU A 686 -9.91 -29.99 -45.43
CA LEU A 686 -9.71 -28.61 -45.87
C LEU A 686 -10.05 -28.41 -47.35
N ALA A 687 -9.72 -29.35 -48.23
CA ALA A 687 -10.01 -29.25 -49.65
C ALA A 687 -11.52 -29.21 -49.94
N GLU A 688 -12.28 -30.11 -49.32
CA GLU A 688 -13.74 -30.22 -49.46
C GLU A 688 -14.45 -28.98 -48.88
N ALA A 689 -14.01 -28.50 -47.71
CA ALA A 689 -14.57 -27.28 -47.12
C ALA A 689 -14.33 -26.04 -47.99
N LEU A 690 -13.18 -25.96 -48.66
CA LEU A 690 -12.83 -24.87 -49.57
C LEU A 690 -13.59 -24.93 -50.90
N GLU A 691 -13.81 -26.14 -51.43
CA GLU A 691 -14.63 -26.37 -52.62
C GLU A 691 -16.08 -25.92 -52.36
N ILE A 692 -16.64 -26.33 -51.23
CA ILE A 692 -18.01 -25.97 -50.84
C ILE A 692 -18.16 -24.46 -50.63
N ALA A 693 -17.16 -23.80 -50.04
CA ALA A 693 -17.18 -22.35 -49.77
C ALA A 693 -16.95 -21.47 -51.01
N GLY A 694 -16.42 -22.02 -52.12
CA GLY A 694 -16.33 -21.34 -53.41
C GLY A 694 -15.47 -20.06 -53.41
N LEU A 695 -14.32 -20.06 -52.71
CA LEU A 695 -13.42 -18.90 -52.61
C LEU A 695 -12.32 -18.82 -53.68
N GLY A 696 -12.03 -19.93 -54.38
CA GLY A 696 -11.06 -19.99 -55.48
C GLY A 696 -9.68 -19.39 -55.14
N ASP A 697 -9.12 -18.63 -56.08
CA ASP A 697 -7.80 -17.99 -55.96
C ASP A 697 -7.73 -16.93 -54.84
N ALA A 698 -8.87 -16.51 -54.28
CA ALA A 698 -8.88 -15.54 -53.20
C ALA A 698 -8.16 -16.06 -51.95
N LEU A 699 -8.09 -17.37 -51.75
CA LEU A 699 -7.49 -18.03 -50.59
C LEU A 699 -5.99 -17.73 -50.40
N ALA A 700 -5.29 -17.39 -51.48
CA ALA A 700 -3.88 -17.00 -51.46
C ALA A 700 -3.66 -15.52 -51.10
N ARG A 701 -4.73 -14.72 -50.99
CA ARG A 701 -4.66 -13.30 -50.62
C ARG A 701 -4.90 -13.11 -49.13
N ALA A 702 -4.27 -12.08 -48.55
CA ALA A 702 -4.46 -11.69 -47.15
C ALA A 702 -5.92 -11.29 -46.86
N VAL A 703 -6.44 -11.72 -45.71
CA VAL A 703 -7.86 -11.50 -45.34
C VAL A 703 -8.22 -10.01 -45.24
N ARG A 704 -7.26 -9.11 -45.00
CA ARG A 704 -7.50 -7.65 -45.04
C ARG A 704 -8.06 -7.14 -46.38
N THR A 705 -7.84 -7.86 -47.49
CA THR A 705 -8.33 -7.47 -48.82
C THR A 705 -9.69 -8.08 -49.15
N TYR A 706 -10.31 -8.80 -48.23
CA TYR A 706 -11.57 -9.50 -48.47
C TYR A 706 -12.76 -8.55 -48.29
N SER A 707 -13.75 -8.67 -49.18
CA SER A 707 -15.07 -8.07 -48.97
C SER A 707 -15.77 -8.70 -47.76
N GLN A 708 -16.89 -8.11 -47.32
CA GLN A 708 -17.72 -8.70 -46.27
C GLN A 708 -18.20 -10.12 -46.65
N GLY A 709 -18.72 -10.30 -47.88
CA GLY A 709 -19.11 -11.63 -48.39
C GLY A 709 -17.98 -12.65 -48.43
N MET A 710 -16.76 -12.24 -48.82
CA MET A 710 -15.61 -13.14 -48.81
C MET A 710 -15.21 -13.55 -47.39
N ARG A 711 -15.28 -12.63 -46.41
CA ARG A 711 -15.02 -12.95 -44.99
C ARG A 711 -16.07 -13.90 -44.43
N GLN A 712 -17.34 -13.74 -44.81
CA GLN A 712 -18.43 -14.60 -44.36
C GLN A 712 -18.30 -16.02 -44.95
N ARG A 713 -17.91 -16.15 -46.22
CA ARG A 713 -17.59 -17.46 -46.83
C ARG A 713 -16.39 -18.13 -46.17
N LEU A 714 -15.35 -17.37 -45.85
CA LEU A 714 -14.19 -17.91 -45.13
C LEU A 714 -14.59 -18.39 -43.72
N ALA A 715 -15.50 -17.70 -43.04
CA ALA A 715 -16.02 -18.10 -41.73
C ALA A 715 -16.83 -19.40 -41.80
N ILE A 716 -17.59 -19.58 -42.87
CA ILE A 716 -18.33 -20.80 -43.12
C ILE A 716 -17.41 -21.95 -43.51
N ALA A 717 -16.38 -21.70 -44.33
CA ALA A 717 -15.33 -22.67 -44.60
C ALA A 717 -14.65 -23.13 -43.30
N GLN A 718 -14.37 -22.20 -42.38
CA GLN A 718 -13.83 -22.52 -41.05
C GLN A 718 -14.80 -23.38 -40.22
N ALA A 719 -16.10 -23.07 -40.25
CA ALA A 719 -17.13 -23.84 -39.55
C ALA A 719 -17.35 -25.24 -40.17
N MET A 720 -17.01 -25.44 -41.44
CA MET A 720 -17.10 -26.71 -42.16
C MET A 720 -15.87 -27.61 -41.99
N LEU A 721 -14.79 -27.13 -41.38
CA LEU A 721 -13.59 -27.94 -41.14
C LEU A 721 -13.95 -29.17 -40.29
N GLY A 722 -13.50 -30.35 -40.73
CA GLY A 722 -13.89 -31.62 -40.15
C GLY A 722 -15.28 -32.12 -40.53
N LEU A 723 -15.93 -31.48 -41.50
CA LEU A 723 -17.24 -31.83 -42.08
C LEU A 723 -18.28 -32.25 -41.04
N PRO A 724 -18.57 -31.38 -40.06
CA PRO A 724 -19.44 -31.70 -38.95
C PRO A 724 -20.86 -32.07 -39.42
N ASP A 725 -21.46 -33.05 -38.73
CA ASP A 725 -22.82 -33.54 -39.01
C ASP A 725 -23.90 -32.48 -38.74
N LEU A 726 -23.62 -31.52 -37.86
CA LEU A 726 -24.48 -30.38 -37.53
C LEU A 726 -23.72 -29.07 -37.73
N LEU A 727 -24.20 -28.21 -38.63
CA LEU A 727 -23.64 -26.87 -38.89
C LEU A 727 -24.60 -25.79 -38.36
N ILE A 728 -24.09 -24.83 -37.59
CA ILE A 728 -24.88 -23.74 -36.99
C ILE A 728 -24.34 -22.40 -37.44
N LEU A 729 -25.21 -21.57 -38.01
CA LEU A 729 -24.86 -20.29 -38.60
C LEU A 729 -25.75 -19.19 -38.01
N ASP A 730 -25.17 -18.24 -37.27
CA ASP A 730 -25.90 -17.08 -36.74
C ASP A 730 -25.80 -15.91 -37.72
N GLU A 731 -26.93 -15.54 -38.33
CA GLU A 731 -27.07 -14.42 -39.28
C GLU A 731 -26.02 -14.44 -40.43
N PRO A 732 -25.89 -15.56 -41.18
CA PRO A 732 -24.82 -15.76 -42.17
C PRO A 732 -24.95 -14.88 -43.43
N THR A 733 -26.04 -14.15 -43.58
CA THR A 733 -26.36 -13.30 -44.73
C THR A 733 -26.45 -11.82 -44.38
N ASN A 734 -26.24 -11.47 -43.11
CA ASN A 734 -26.32 -10.09 -42.66
C ASN A 734 -25.24 -9.22 -43.33
N GLY A 735 -25.69 -8.14 -43.98
CA GLY A 735 -24.83 -7.19 -44.71
C GLY A 735 -24.24 -7.70 -46.02
N LEU A 736 -24.85 -8.73 -46.62
CA LEU A 736 -24.54 -9.19 -47.98
C LEU A 736 -25.45 -8.54 -49.03
N ASP A 737 -24.93 -8.37 -50.25
CA ASP A 737 -25.74 -7.97 -51.40
C ASP A 737 -26.59 -9.15 -51.94
N PRO A 738 -27.67 -8.91 -52.71
CA PRO A 738 -28.55 -9.98 -53.17
C PRO A 738 -27.86 -11.13 -53.93
N PRO A 739 -26.85 -10.88 -54.81
CA PRO A 739 -26.06 -11.95 -55.42
C PRO A 739 -25.30 -12.81 -54.38
N GLN A 740 -24.64 -12.17 -53.40
CA GLN A 740 -23.90 -12.89 -52.35
C GLN A 740 -24.83 -13.70 -51.44
N ILE A 741 -26.05 -13.23 -51.16
CA ILE A 741 -27.08 -13.97 -50.41
C ILE A 741 -27.50 -15.25 -51.17
N ARG A 742 -27.73 -15.14 -52.48
CA ARG A 742 -28.07 -16.31 -53.32
C ARG A 742 -26.95 -17.34 -53.32
N GLU A 743 -25.71 -16.90 -53.51
CA GLU A 743 -24.55 -17.79 -53.48
C GLU A 743 -24.38 -18.45 -52.10
N MET A 744 -24.60 -17.70 -51.01
CA MET A 744 -24.54 -18.24 -49.65
C MET A 744 -25.60 -19.32 -49.39
N ARG A 745 -26.80 -19.09 -49.89
CA ARG A 745 -27.88 -20.08 -49.83
C ARG A 745 -27.50 -21.37 -50.53
N GLU A 746 -26.94 -21.29 -51.74
CA GLU A 746 -26.52 -22.48 -52.49
C GLU A 746 -25.47 -23.29 -51.71
N VAL A 747 -24.55 -22.64 -50.99
CA VAL A 747 -23.57 -23.29 -50.11
C VAL A 747 -24.25 -24.09 -48.99
N MET A 748 -25.24 -23.49 -48.31
CA MET A 748 -25.99 -24.15 -47.24
C MET A 748 -26.81 -25.34 -47.74
N ILE A 749 -27.50 -25.17 -48.88
CA ILE A 749 -28.32 -26.22 -49.51
C ILE A 749 -27.42 -27.39 -49.96
N ARG A 750 -26.28 -27.12 -50.62
CA ARG A 750 -25.34 -28.17 -51.04
C ARG A 750 -24.78 -28.95 -49.84
N TYR A 751 -24.49 -28.26 -48.73
CA TYR A 751 -24.01 -28.91 -47.51
C TYR A 751 -25.09 -29.82 -46.90
N ALA A 752 -26.34 -29.39 -46.89
CA ALA A 752 -27.47 -30.18 -46.40
C ALA A 752 -27.84 -31.36 -47.31
N ALA A 753 -27.73 -31.19 -48.64
CA ALA A 753 -27.99 -32.24 -49.63
C ALA A 753 -27.05 -33.45 -49.47
N ALA A 754 -25.88 -33.26 -48.85
CA ALA A 754 -24.96 -34.34 -48.47
C ALA A 754 -25.42 -35.13 -47.19
N GLY A 755 -26.65 -34.92 -46.71
CA GLY A 755 -27.23 -35.63 -45.57
C GLY A 755 -26.89 -35.03 -44.20
N ARG A 756 -26.34 -33.81 -44.16
CA ARG A 756 -25.94 -33.08 -42.95
C ARG A 756 -27.02 -32.08 -42.54
N THR A 757 -27.10 -31.74 -41.27
CA THR A 757 -28.11 -30.81 -40.75
C THR A 757 -27.54 -29.41 -40.62
N VAL A 758 -28.30 -28.40 -41.04
CA VAL A 758 -27.89 -26.98 -40.96
C VAL A 758 -28.93 -26.19 -40.18
N ILE A 759 -28.49 -25.43 -39.17
CA ILE A 759 -29.32 -24.52 -38.39
C ILE A 759 -28.87 -23.10 -38.71
N VAL A 760 -29.80 -22.27 -39.20
CA VAL A 760 -29.54 -20.88 -39.57
C VAL A 760 -30.42 -19.97 -38.73
N SER A 761 -29.84 -19.01 -38.04
CA SER A 761 -30.58 -17.90 -37.43
C SER A 761 -30.63 -16.75 -38.43
N SER A 762 -31.83 -16.26 -38.75
CA SER A 762 -32.03 -15.11 -39.62
C SER A 762 -33.26 -14.31 -39.18
N HIS A 763 -33.25 -13.01 -39.43
CA HIS A 763 -34.41 -12.13 -39.32
C HIS A 763 -35.02 -11.78 -40.68
N LEU A 764 -34.43 -12.26 -41.79
CA LEU A 764 -34.89 -12.01 -43.15
C LEU A 764 -35.79 -13.15 -43.64
N LEU A 765 -37.10 -12.91 -43.63
CA LEU A 765 -38.14 -13.90 -43.93
C LEU A 765 -38.02 -14.48 -45.34
N ALA A 766 -37.76 -13.63 -46.34
CA ALA A 766 -37.62 -14.05 -47.74
C ALA A 766 -36.41 -14.99 -47.98
N GLU A 767 -35.36 -14.87 -47.17
CA GLU A 767 -34.20 -15.76 -47.27
C GLU A 767 -34.50 -17.14 -46.69
N VAL A 768 -35.15 -17.14 -45.52
CA VAL A 768 -35.51 -18.33 -44.77
C VAL A 768 -36.51 -19.18 -45.56
N GLU A 769 -37.52 -18.56 -46.18
CA GLU A 769 -38.50 -19.24 -47.04
C GLU A 769 -37.84 -20.00 -48.21
N GLN A 770 -36.77 -19.43 -48.78
CA GLN A 770 -36.10 -19.97 -49.96
C GLN A 770 -34.96 -20.96 -49.63
N SER A 771 -34.50 -21.00 -48.39
CA SER A 771 -33.31 -21.76 -47.96
C SER A 771 -33.60 -22.87 -46.96
N CYS A 772 -34.65 -22.72 -46.15
CA CYS A 772 -34.96 -23.62 -45.06
C CYS A 772 -36.04 -24.62 -45.45
N THR A 773 -35.96 -25.82 -44.89
CA THR A 773 -36.99 -26.86 -44.98
C THR A 773 -38.00 -26.76 -43.85
N HIS A 774 -37.53 -26.34 -42.67
CA HIS A 774 -38.28 -26.26 -41.42
C HIS A 774 -37.98 -24.96 -40.70
N LEU A 775 -38.90 -24.52 -39.84
CA LEU A 775 -38.78 -23.28 -39.07
C LEU A 775 -39.04 -23.51 -37.59
N VAL A 776 -38.37 -22.68 -36.79
CA VAL A 776 -38.65 -22.46 -35.37
C VAL A 776 -38.83 -20.96 -35.20
N VAL A 777 -40.06 -20.54 -34.95
CA VAL A 777 -40.42 -19.14 -34.71
C VAL A 777 -40.31 -18.87 -33.21
N MET A 778 -39.50 -17.89 -32.83
CA MET A 778 -39.29 -17.46 -31.44
C MET A 778 -39.74 -16.02 -31.24
N ASP A 779 -40.38 -15.77 -30.09
CA ASP A 779 -40.67 -14.41 -29.59
C ASP A 779 -40.37 -14.33 -28.09
N ARG A 780 -39.77 -13.22 -27.65
CA ARG A 780 -39.45 -12.91 -26.23
C ARG A 780 -38.86 -14.10 -25.44
N GLY A 781 -38.00 -14.90 -26.09
CA GLY A 781 -37.31 -16.04 -25.47
C GLY A 781 -38.11 -17.34 -25.44
N ARG A 782 -39.29 -17.43 -26.07
CA ARG A 782 -40.16 -18.61 -26.10
C ARG A 782 -40.38 -19.12 -27.52
N LEU A 783 -40.77 -20.40 -27.63
CA LEU A 783 -41.26 -20.99 -28.87
C LEU A 783 -42.67 -20.47 -29.18
N VAL A 784 -42.89 -19.98 -30.40
CA VAL A 784 -44.21 -19.61 -30.92
C VAL A 784 -44.77 -20.76 -31.77
N GLN A 785 -44.01 -21.20 -32.77
CA GLN A 785 -44.40 -22.28 -33.67
C GLN A 785 -43.17 -23.00 -34.24
N THR A 786 -43.33 -24.28 -34.59
CA THR A 786 -42.31 -25.05 -35.32
C THR A 786 -42.97 -25.99 -36.33
N GLY A 787 -42.33 -26.20 -37.49
CA GLY A 787 -42.83 -27.09 -38.53
C GLY A 787 -42.15 -26.86 -39.89
N PRO A 788 -42.54 -27.62 -40.94
CA PRO A 788 -42.13 -27.36 -42.32
C PRO A 788 -42.52 -25.95 -42.78
N VAL A 789 -41.70 -25.30 -43.61
CA VAL A 789 -41.98 -23.94 -44.11
C VAL A 789 -43.37 -23.85 -44.75
N GLY A 790 -43.73 -24.84 -45.58
CA GLY A 790 -45.01 -24.85 -46.30
C GLY A 790 -46.26 -24.92 -45.42
N GLU A 791 -46.17 -25.46 -44.21
CA GLU A 791 -47.28 -25.49 -43.25
C GLU A 791 -47.46 -24.14 -42.55
N ILE A 792 -46.39 -23.35 -42.42
CA ILE A 792 -46.40 -22.04 -41.76
C ILE A 792 -46.83 -20.93 -42.73
N THR A 793 -46.56 -21.06 -44.02
CA THR A 793 -46.92 -20.06 -45.06
C THR A 793 -48.39 -20.10 -45.52
N GLY A 794 -49.17 -21.12 -45.13
CA GLY A 794 -50.59 -21.27 -45.52
C GLY A 794 -50.81 -21.83 -46.94
N SER A 795 -52.01 -22.38 -47.18
CA SER A 795 -52.45 -22.96 -48.46
C SER A 795 -52.81 -21.87 -49.50
N GLY A 796 -52.68 -22.18 -50.80
CA GLY A 796 -52.85 -21.22 -51.90
C GLY A 796 -54.28 -20.79 -52.23
N ASP A 797 -55.20 -20.83 -51.27
CA ASP A 797 -56.62 -20.48 -51.36
C ASP A 797 -56.89 -18.98 -51.15
N THR A 798 -55.85 -18.19 -50.85
CA THR A 798 -55.94 -16.73 -50.68
C THR A 798 -55.33 -16.00 -51.88
N LEU A 799 -56.13 -15.17 -52.53
CA LEU A 799 -55.76 -14.35 -53.68
C LEU A 799 -55.67 -12.88 -53.29
N PHE A 800 -54.65 -12.19 -53.79
CA PHE A 800 -54.58 -10.75 -53.77
C PHE A 800 -55.20 -10.19 -55.05
N VAL A 801 -56.17 -9.29 -54.90
CA VAL A 801 -56.81 -8.53 -55.98
C VAL A 801 -56.32 -7.09 -55.86
N GLY A 802 -55.37 -6.73 -56.71
CA GLY A 802 -54.84 -5.37 -56.77
C GLY A 802 -55.80 -4.46 -57.52
N THR A 803 -56.32 -3.43 -56.85
CA THR A 803 -57.26 -2.45 -57.43
C THR A 803 -56.59 -1.11 -57.72
N GLY A 804 -55.33 -0.94 -57.31
CA GLY A 804 -54.53 0.28 -57.51
C GLY A 804 -54.88 1.42 -56.56
N THR A 805 -56.03 1.37 -55.89
CA THR A 805 -56.45 2.26 -54.81
C THR A 805 -57.23 1.48 -53.75
N PRO A 806 -57.24 1.94 -52.48
CA PRO A 806 -57.98 1.26 -51.42
C PRO A 806 -59.47 1.15 -51.73
N VAL A 807 -60.02 -0.06 -51.63
CA VAL A 807 -61.45 -0.31 -51.85
C VAL A 807 -62.26 0.18 -50.64
N ALA A 808 -63.38 0.86 -50.89
CA ALA A 808 -64.25 1.35 -49.82
C ALA A 808 -64.92 0.18 -49.06
N GLU A 809 -65.04 0.31 -47.74
CA GLU A 809 -65.58 -0.74 -46.84
C GLU A 809 -66.91 -1.38 -47.31
N PRO A 810 -67.91 -0.62 -47.80
CA PRO A 810 -69.17 -1.20 -48.27
C PRO A 810 -69.01 -2.14 -49.48
N VAL A 811 -67.92 -1.98 -50.24
CA VAL A 811 -67.58 -2.85 -51.37
C VAL A 811 -66.86 -4.10 -50.87
N VAL A 812 -66.00 -3.99 -49.85
CA VAL A 812 -65.35 -5.14 -49.19
C VAL A 812 -66.39 -6.11 -48.64
N GLU A 813 -67.41 -5.60 -47.94
CA GLU A 813 -68.51 -6.39 -47.39
C GLU A 813 -69.32 -7.09 -48.48
N LYS A 814 -69.58 -6.42 -49.61
CA LYS A 814 -70.25 -7.01 -50.77
C LYS A 814 -69.42 -8.14 -51.41
N VAL A 815 -68.10 -7.95 -51.51
CA VAL A 815 -67.19 -8.98 -52.03
C VAL A 815 -67.10 -10.16 -51.08
N ALA A 816 -67.11 -9.93 -49.76
CA ALA A 816 -67.16 -10.99 -48.76
C ALA A 816 -68.48 -11.79 -48.77
N ALA A 817 -69.57 -11.20 -49.27
CA ALA A 817 -70.87 -11.85 -49.40
C ALA A 817 -71.09 -12.55 -50.76
N LEU A 818 -70.09 -12.55 -51.66
CA LEU A 818 -70.16 -13.27 -52.93
C LEU A 818 -70.14 -14.78 -52.71
N ASP A 819 -70.97 -15.49 -53.48
CA ASP A 819 -71.05 -16.95 -53.42
C ASP A 819 -69.70 -17.58 -53.85
N GLY A 820 -69.13 -18.43 -52.99
CA GLY A 820 -67.81 -19.03 -53.20
C GLY A 820 -66.61 -18.21 -52.68
N VAL A 821 -66.84 -17.09 -51.99
CA VAL A 821 -65.82 -16.33 -51.23
C VAL A 821 -65.96 -16.64 -49.74
N ALA A 822 -64.91 -17.19 -49.13
CA ALA A 822 -64.89 -17.50 -47.70
C ALA A 822 -64.66 -16.25 -46.83
N SER A 823 -63.85 -15.31 -47.30
CA SER A 823 -63.61 -14.02 -46.63
C SER A 823 -62.94 -13.03 -47.57
N ALA A 824 -63.25 -11.74 -47.44
CA ALA A 824 -62.52 -10.66 -48.09
C ALA A 824 -62.05 -9.63 -47.06
N VAL A 825 -60.77 -9.25 -47.11
CA VAL A 825 -60.15 -8.30 -46.19
C VAL A 825 -59.53 -7.17 -46.99
N ARG A 826 -59.75 -5.93 -46.56
CA ARG A 826 -59.16 -4.75 -47.17
C ARG A 826 -57.66 -4.65 -46.91
N THR A 827 -56.92 -4.21 -47.92
CA THR A 827 -55.49 -3.87 -47.82
C THR A 827 -55.25 -2.48 -48.41
N GLU A 828 -54.03 -1.95 -48.29
CA GLU A 828 -53.69 -0.61 -48.81
C GLU A 828 -53.78 -0.53 -50.34
N ASP A 829 -53.43 -1.59 -51.06
CA ASP A 829 -53.36 -1.62 -52.54
C ASP A 829 -54.48 -2.45 -53.21
N GLY A 830 -55.44 -2.96 -52.43
CA GLY A 830 -56.57 -3.75 -52.93
C GLY A 830 -57.26 -4.63 -51.88
N LEU A 831 -57.59 -5.87 -52.25
CA LEU A 831 -58.33 -6.83 -51.43
C LEU A 831 -57.58 -8.16 -51.33
N LEU A 832 -57.55 -8.77 -50.14
CA LEU A 832 -57.20 -10.17 -49.94
C LEU A 832 -58.47 -11.00 -49.85
N VAL A 833 -58.67 -11.90 -50.81
CA VAL A 833 -59.87 -12.71 -50.93
C VAL A 833 -59.51 -14.19 -50.77
N ARG A 834 -60.11 -14.85 -49.78
CA ARG A 834 -60.01 -16.29 -49.60
C ARG A 834 -61.18 -16.97 -50.29
N LEU A 835 -60.89 -17.93 -51.16
CA LEU A 835 -61.91 -18.67 -51.90
C LEU A 835 -62.35 -19.93 -51.15
N GLU A 836 -63.63 -20.29 -51.29
CA GLU A 836 -64.10 -21.60 -50.87
C GLU A 836 -63.60 -22.72 -51.81
N PRO A 837 -63.45 -23.96 -51.31
CA PRO A 837 -62.97 -25.08 -52.12
C PRO A 837 -63.88 -25.32 -53.35
N GLY A 838 -63.31 -25.24 -54.56
CA GLY A 838 -64.03 -25.45 -55.82
C GLY A 838 -64.27 -24.16 -56.63
N THR A 839 -64.08 -22.99 -56.01
CA THR A 839 -64.16 -21.69 -56.70
C THR A 839 -62.80 -21.34 -57.32
N THR A 840 -62.80 -20.77 -58.53
CA THR A 840 -61.57 -20.39 -59.24
C THR A 840 -61.37 -18.88 -59.24
N ALA A 841 -60.11 -18.44 -59.34
CA ALA A 841 -59.77 -17.02 -59.49
C ALA A 841 -60.52 -16.34 -60.64
N GLY A 842 -60.77 -17.06 -61.74
CA GLY A 842 -61.52 -16.55 -62.89
C GLY A 842 -62.99 -16.27 -62.57
N ALA A 843 -63.66 -17.12 -61.77
CA ALA A 843 -65.04 -16.89 -61.35
C ALA A 843 -65.14 -15.66 -60.43
N LEU A 844 -64.18 -15.51 -59.50
CA LEU A 844 -64.09 -14.33 -58.64
C LEU A 844 -63.92 -13.03 -59.45
N VAL A 845 -63.02 -13.01 -60.44
CA VAL A 845 -62.79 -11.81 -61.28
C VAL A 845 -64.05 -11.38 -62.01
N VAL A 846 -64.86 -12.32 -62.51
CA VAL A 846 -66.13 -12.00 -63.20
C VAL A 846 -67.11 -11.31 -62.25
N GLU A 847 -67.25 -11.80 -61.03
CA GLU A 847 -68.15 -11.20 -60.03
C GLU A 847 -67.63 -9.85 -59.52
N LEU A 848 -66.32 -9.70 -59.35
CA LEU A 848 -65.70 -8.41 -59.00
C LEU A 848 -65.94 -7.34 -60.06
N VAL A 849 -65.83 -7.70 -61.36
CA VAL A 849 -66.13 -6.77 -62.46
C VAL A 849 -67.62 -6.44 -62.53
N ARG A 850 -68.52 -7.40 -62.26
CA ARG A 850 -69.98 -7.15 -62.19
C ARG A 850 -70.36 -6.18 -61.07
N LEU A 851 -69.63 -6.21 -59.96
CA LEU A 851 -69.77 -5.26 -58.85
C LEU A 851 -69.07 -3.90 -59.13
N GLU A 852 -68.58 -3.68 -60.34
CA GLU A 852 -67.83 -2.50 -60.78
C GLU A 852 -66.56 -2.24 -59.94
N VAL A 853 -65.97 -3.30 -59.37
CA VAL A 853 -64.69 -3.21 -58.66
C VAL A 853 -63.55 -3.15 -59.69
N PRO A 854 -62.69 -2.13 -59.68
CA PRO A 854 -61.58 -2.03 -60.63
C PRO A 854 -60.53 -3.10 -60.31
N VAL A 855 -60.40 -4.12 -61.17
CA VAL A 855 -59.41 -5.19 -61.00
C VAL A 855 -58.21 -4.92 -61.91
N LEU A 856 -57.06 -4.62 -61.32
CA LEU A 856 -55.82 -4.27 -62.01
C LEU A 856 -54.87 -5.48 -62.09
N SER A 857 -54.85 -6.32 -61.06
CA SER A 857 -54.15 -7.62 -61.06
C SER A 857 -54.81 -8.60 -60.10
N VAL A 858 -54.73 -9.91 -60.39
CA VAL A 858 -55.12 -10.97 -59.45
C VAL A 858 -54.04 -12.04 -59.43
N GLY A 859 -53.57 -12.39 -58.24
CA GLY A 859 -52.53 -13.40 -58.07
C GLY A 859 -52.57 -14.10 -56.71
N PRO A 860 -51.97 -15.29 -56.58
CA PRO A 860 -51.89 -15.99 -55.30
C PRO A 860 -51.02 -15.23 -54.30
N HIS A 861 -51.51 -15.08 -53.08
CA HIS A 861 -50.78 -14.42 -51.99
C HIS A 861 -49.98 -15.44 -51.19
N ARG A 862 -48.67 -15.52 -51.43
CA ARG A 862 -47.73 -16.42 -50.73
C ARG A 862 -46.54 -15.63 -50.19
N ARG A 863 -46.63 -15.08 -48.99
CA ARG A 863 -45.49 -14.44 -48.31
C ARG A 863 -45.41 -14.90 -46.86
N LEU A 864 -44.25 -15.48 -46.49
CA LEU A 864 -43.92 -15.83 -45.10
C LEU A 864 -44.00 -14.61 -44.16
N GLU A 865 -43.80 -13.41 -44.71
CA GLU A 865 -43.86 -12.13 -44.02
C GLU A 865 -45.20 -11.89 -43.31
N ASP A 866 -46.32 -12.15 -43.97
CA ASP A 866 -47.65 -11.88 -43.43
C ASP A 866 -48.07 -12.92 -42.39
N ALA A 867 -47.69 -14.18 -42.60
CA ALA A 867 -47.88 -15.25 -41.61
C ALA A 867 -47.09 -14.98 -40.32
N PHE A 868 -45.85 -14.51 -40.45
CA PHE A 868 -44.99 -14.16 -39.32
C PHE A 868 -45.53 -12.96 -38.52
N LEU A 869 -46.01 -11.91 -39.20
CA LEU A 869 -46.64 -10.75 -38.55
C LEU A 869 -47.90 -11.15 -37.78
N THR A 870 -48.69 -12.08 -38.32
CA THR A 870 -49.87 -12.63 -37.63
C THR A 870 -49.50 -13.41 -36.36
N LEU A 871 -48.48 -14.26 -36.44
CA LEU A 871 -48.02 -15.11 -35.33
C LEU A 871 -47.42 -14.32 -34.16
N ILE A 872 -46.76 -13.20 -34.43
CA ILE A 872 -46.15 -12.36 -33.39
C ILE A 872 -47.11 -11.26 -32.91
N GLY A 873 -47.91 -10.69 -33.82
CA GLY A 873 -48.87 -9.62 -33.51
C GLY A 873 -50.09 -10.05 -32.71
N GLY A 874 -50.50 -11.32 -32.80
CA GLY A 874 -51.63 -11.89 -32.03
C GLY A 874 -51.34 -12.16 -30.55
N SER A 875 -50.13 -11.83 -30.06
CA SER A 875 -49.66 -12.10 -28.69
C SER A 875 -49.55 -10.83 -27.82
N ALA A 876 -50.31 -9.78 -28.17
CA ALA A 876 -50.34 -8.48 -27.47
C ALA A 876 -51.47 -8.42 -26.44
#